data_AF-A0A238FNI4-F1
#
_entry.id   AF-A0A238FNI4-F1
#
_cell.length_a   1.000
_cell.length_b   1.000
_cell.length_c   1.000
_cell.angle_alpha   90.00
_cell.angle_beta   90.00
_cell.angle_gamma   90.00
#
_symmetry.space_group_name_H-M   'P 1'
#
loop_
_entity.id
_entity.type
_entity.pdbx_description
1 polymer ?
#
loop_
_entity_poly.entity_id
_entity_poly.type
_entity_poly.pdbx_seq_one_letter_code
_entity_poly.pdbx_strand_id
1 'polypeptide(L)'
;MATVDSHQHPQPSRITIQRARPSTPTSSSASSSQSFWRKTARGQLQRVVRQHYLRPLSSFPPLPCSIPNWVVIDTNVVLHQFDLVSSPQFPAILLVAQTVLDEVRHRSLPLWNRLKALCDETATAANTSAQAVKRAYAVWNEASEELFLETHPAESPNDRNDRAIRHLASYYSAQLGISPADQPSSSKRQRTTTTTTPSSLILLTEDERNKNQALAQSIQAMTVREYVHAQSKHVQDELLDLLAQAGFDSHRSAGGHKGRALYPEVSAYLLPSVLQAGVKAGKLFQGHFNPNPYNYKEATVACHGRTKPILLVGLESMNRSVAGDVVVVELLPESQWQGAAVDVVDADTVAKNDDPDADSADGSDQEIHDPDDERMKPVARKDVQPTGRVVGVMKRNWRTYVCHLDRSSLPPAALTSTTSTPIFASPVSRSIPRIRILTRQAALLSTQKFLVSIDRWPTTSKYPEGHFVRTLGQVGSKEGELESLLEEWEVPYRPFSNAILSCLPQEGESWVVPPKDDDPKGIWQGRVDLRDEIVCSIDPPGCQDIDDALHAKRLPNGNIEAGVHIADVTHFVHPDNPMDAEAASRGTTVYLVDKRVDMLPALLGTNLCSLRPYVERLAFSVIWEIDEDANLVDVRFTKSVIASKEAFTYEAAQKRKDDKSLNDPLTNGIRLLNSIAIKLRAKRFEAGALNLASPEVKIHMESAESSDPIDVEQKEMYETNSLVEEFMLLANISVAKRIHEQFPQTAVLRRHAPPPKTNFEVLQDVLAKRRGMSLDASSSGALAKSLDECVVSSCKVSLRSSDPTSRSDHPFHFYQDPELPAFNTLVRIMATRCMLSAEYFCSGSLARSEFGHYGLASPIYTHFTSPIRRYADVLVHRQLSAACSSTPLHAGLQTKAFVEKTLGVVNKRHRGAQQAARASIEFYVALAIEGRENARVGQGLGKVRAEAFVIRTFRNGLAVFVSQFGLEGLVTFKRENEYDAERYEISIPTSKDGKDKVTIGVFDKVVVEISVEKDKNTQRGKVRMELVEPVDSRGM
;
A
#
# COMPACT_ATOMS: atom_id res chain seq x y z
N MET A 1 -68.49 23.46 -16.78
CA MET A 1 -68.65 23.31 -15.32
C MET A 1 -67.99 22.01 -14.90
N ALA A 2 -66.73 22.10 -14.47
CA ALA A 2 -66.04 21.17 -13.56
C ALA A 2 -64.68 21.82 -13.28
N THR A 3 -64.53 22.32 -12.06
CA THR A 3 -63.39 23.06 -11.56
C THR A 3 -62.19 22.16 -11.30
N VAL A 4 -61.02 22.75 -11.56
CA VAL A 4 -59.67 22.25 -11.27
C VAL A 4 -59.51 22.02 -9.77
N ASP A 5 -59.09 20.81 -9.38
CA ASP A 5 -58.60 20.53 -8.03
C ASP A 5 -57.09 20.26 -8.06
N SER A 6 -56.38 21.08 -7.28
CA SER A 6 -54.94 21.16 -7.14
C SER A 6 -54.34 19.91 -6.48
N HIS A 7 -53.25 19.39 -7.07
CA HIS A 7 -52.35 18.46 -6.40
C HIS A 7 -51.80 19.08 -5.10
N GLN A 8 -52.28 18.60 -3.96
CA GLN A 8 -51.69 18.91 -2.66
C GLN A 8 -50.31 18.24 -2.53
N HIS A 9 -49.27 19.06 -2.36
CA HIS A 9 -47.98 18.61 -1.87
C HIS A 9 -48.15 17.93 -0.50
N PRO A 10 -47.42 16.83 -0.21
CA PRO A 10 -47.44 16.24 1.12
C PRO A 10 -46.84 17.23 2.12
N GLN A 11 -47.63 17.65 3.10
CA GLN A 11 -47.15 18.54 4.16
C GLN A 11 -46.01 17.89 4.98
N PRO A 12 -45.04 18.68 5.48
CA PRO A 12 -44.01 18.18 6.38
C PRO A 12 -44.64 17.63 7.66
N SER A 13 -44.10 16.50 8.13
CA SER A 13 -44.57 15.79 9.31
C SER A 13 -44.49 16.66 10.57
N ARG A 14 -45.65 16.84 11.22
CA ARG A 14 -45.80 17.43 12.55
C ARG A 14 -45.15 16.49 13.58
N ILE A 15 -44.14 16.97 14.31
CA ILE A 15 -43.55 16.25 15.44
C ILE A 15 -44.38 16.56 16.69
N THR A 16 -44.81 15.52 17.40
CA THR A 16 -45.35 15.65 18.77
C THR A 16 -44.41 14.88 19.68
N ILE A 17 -43.62 15.61 20.48
CA ILE A 17 -42.78 15.01 21.53
C ILE A 17 -43.69 14.62 22.68
N GLN A 18 -43.87 13.32 22.92
CA GLN A 18 -44.24 12.83 24.24
C GLN A 18 -42.95 12.51 24.99
N ARG A 19 -42.56 13.36 25.94
CA ARG A 19 -41.54 13.00 26.95
C ARG A 19 -42.13 11.88 27.81
N ALA A 20 -41.93 10.63 27.40
CA ALA A 20 -42.22 9.50 28.26
C ALA A 20 -41.10 9.40 29.31
N ARG A 21 -41.37 9.86 30.53
CA ARG A 21 -40.55 9.47 31.69
C ARG A 21 -40.86 7.99 31.98
N PRO A 22 -39.87 7.07 32.02
CA PRO A 22 -40.12 5.73 32.52
C PRO A 22 -40.54 5.82 33.98
N SER A 23 -41.71 5.28 34.31
CA SER A 23 -42.22 5.20 35.67
C SER A 23 -41.55 4.05 36.43
N THR A 24 -40.30 4.23 36.89
CA THR A 24 -39.71 3.47 38.02
C THR A 24 -38.47 4.19 38.59
N PRO A 25 -38.20 4.06 39.90
CA PRO A 25 -37.27 4.94 40.61
C PRO A 25 -35.87 4.33 40.65
N THR A 26 -35.05 4.59 39.61
CA THR A 26 -33.57 4.73 39.67
C THR A 26 -32.96 4.72 38.25
N SER A 27 -33.34 5.66 37.37
CA SER A 27 -32.47 6.11 36.25
C SER A 27 -33.11 7.30 35.53
N SER A 28 -32.35 8.37 35.36
CA SER A 28 -32.74 9.70 34.88
C SER A 28 -32.77 9.87 33.34
N SER A 29 -33.10 8.84 32.55
CA SER A 29 -33.08 8.96 31.08
C SER A 29 -34.40 9.46 30.49
N ALA A 30 -34.36 10.54 29.70
CA ALA A 30 -35.47 11.01 28.86
C ALA A 30 -35.44 10.34 27.47
N SER A 31 -36.58 10.18 26.79
CA SER A 31 -36.63 9.64 25.42
C SER A 31 -37.35 10.58 24.46
N SER A 32 -36.81 10.78 23.24
CA SER A 32 -37.46 11.46 22.12
C SER A 32 -37.66 10.50 20.94
N SER A 33 -38.58 10.80 20.02
CA SER A 33 -38.81 10.01 18.80
C SER A 33 -38.39 10.80 17.57
N GLN A 34 -37.43 10.30 16.80
CA GLN A 34 -37.00 10.91 15.54
C GLN A 34 -37.61 10.15 14.36
N SER A 35 -38.22 10.87 13.41
CA SER A 35 -38.75 10.26 12.18
C SER A 35 -38.20 10.94 10.93
N PHE A 36 -37.81 10.16 9.93
CA PHE A 36 -37.34 10.66 8.64
C PHE A 36 -37.74 9.72 7.50
N TRP A 37 -37.77 10.26 6.29
CA TRP A 37 -38.01 9.46 5.07
C TRP A 37 -36.69 9.00 4.48
N ARG A 38 -36.57 7.70 4.21
CA ARG A 38 -35.42 7.10 3.54
C ARG A 38 -35.85 6.51 2.22
N LYS A 39 -35.15 6.85 1.14
CA LYS A 39 -35.30 6.14 -0.14
C LYS A 39 -34.59 4.79 -0.04
N THR A 40 -35.30 3.70 -0.31
CA THR A 40 -34.73 2.35 -0.33
C THR A 40 -33.86 2.15 -1.57
N ALA A 41 -33.01 1.11 -1.57
CA ALA A 41 -32.19 0.76 -2.74
C ALA A 41 -33.03 0.48 -4.00
N ARG A 42 -34.33 0.17 -3.84
CA ARG A 42 -35.30 -0.03 -4.93
C ARG A 42 -36.09 1.24 -5.30
N GLY A 43 -35.72 2.39 -4.72
CA GLY A 43 -36.31 3.69 -5.03
C GLY A 43 -37.62 4.03 -4.29
N GLN A 44 -38.12 3.16 -3.41
CA GLN A 44 -39.32 3.42 -2.62
C GLN A 44 -39.02 4.34 -1.42
N LEU A 45 -39.97 5.20 -1.04
CA LEU A 45 -39.87 6.01 0.18
C LEU A 45 -40.39 5.23 1.38
N GLN A 46 -39.56 5.06 2.40
CA GLN A 46 -39.90 4.41 3.66
C GLN A 46 -39.80 5.42 4.81
N ARG A 47 -40.86 5.55 5.60
CA ARG A 47 -40.82 6.31 6.86
C ARG A 47 -40.11 5.47 7.92
N VAL A 48 -39.04 6.01 8.48
CA VAL A 48 -38.27 5.40 9.58
C VAL A 48 -38.58 6.17 10.85
N VAL A 49 -38.94 5.47 11.92
CA VAL A 49 -39.11 6.04 13.27
C VAL A 49 -38.11 5.37 14.20
N ARG A 50 -37.32 6.15 14.93
CA ARG A 50 -36.34 5.67 15.92
C ARG A 50 -36.60 6.31 17.27
N GLN A 51 -36.45 5.53 18.33
CA GLN A 51 -36.35 6.05 19.69
C GLN A 51 -34.93 6.57 19.92
N HIS A 52 -34.84 7.75 20.49
CA HIS A 52 -33.59 8.45 20.77
C HIS A 52 -33.52 8.70 22.28
N TYR A 53 -32.55 8.08 22.94
CA TYR A 53 -32.42 8.11 24.40
C TYR A 53 -31.45 9.21 24.80
N LEU A 54 -31.90 10.07 25.70
CA LEU A 54 -31.14 11.15 26.30
C LEU A 54 -30.72 10.75 27.71
N ARG A 55 -29.46 10.97 28.03
CA ARG A 55 -28.86 10.73 29.35
C ARG A 55 -28.31 12.05 29.89
N PRO A 56 -28.32 12.27 31.21
CA PRO A 56 -27.64 13.43 31.78
C PRO A 56 -26.14 13.40 31.45
N LEU A 57 -25.54 14.57 31.26
CA LEU A 57 -24.13 14.73 30.88
C LEU A 57 -23.17 14.08 31.89
N SER A 58 -23.59 14.00 33.16
CA SER A 58 -22.89 13.27 34.24
C SER A 58 -22.74 11.76 33.98
N SER A 59 -23.47 11.21 33.01
CA SER A 59 -23.34 9.81 32.58
C SER A 59 -22.16 9.59 31.62
N PHE A 60 -21.48 10.64 31.19
CA PHE A 60 -20.34 10.60 30.27
C PHE A 60 -19.05 11.03 30.99
N PRO A 61 -17.86 10.64 30.50
CA PRO A 61 -16.59 11.07 31.09
C PRO A 61 -16.47 12.60 31.16
N PRO A 62 -16.10 13.20 32.31
CA PRO A 62 -15.94 14.64 32.42
C PRO A 62 -14.74 15.13 31.62
N LEU A 63 -14.84 16.33 31.06
CA LEU A 63 -13.68 16.98 30.43
C LEU A 63 -12.65 17.40 31.50
N PRO A 64 -11.34 17.35 31.18
CA PRO A 64 -10.31 17.89 32.05
C PRO A 64 -10.33 19.43 32.05
N CYS A 65 -11.14 20.03 32.92
CA CYS A 65 -11.36 21.48 32.99
C CYS A 65 -10.11 22.32 33.38
N SER A 66 -9.03 21.68 33.82
CA SER A 66 -7.79 22.36 34.24
C SER A 66 -6.87 22.77 33.08
N ILE A 67 -7.19 22.38 31.84
CA ILE A 67 -6.33 22.64 30.69
C ILE A 67 -6.86 23.86 29.90
N PRO A 68 -6.04 24.89 29.63
CA PRO A 68 -6.45 26.04 28.82
C PRO A 68 -6.42 25.73 27.31
N ASN A 69 -7.05 26.60 26.51
CA ASN A 69 -7.04 26.63 25.03
C ASN A 69 -7.81 25.48 24.33
N TRP A 70 -9.12 25.62 24.26
CA TRP A 70 -10.04 24.70 23.60
C TRP A 70 -10.51 25.20 22.24
N VAL A 71 -10.71 24.28 21.31
CA VAL A 71 -11.31 24.53 20.01
C VAL A 71 -12.43 23.53 19.77
N VAL A 72 -13.64 24.02 19.50
CA VAL A 72 -14.73 23.22 18.94
C VAL A 72 -14.58 23.26 17.43
N ILE A 73 -14.48 22.10 16.78
CA ILE A 73 -14.34 22.01 15.33
C ILE A 73 -15.66 21.68 14.65
N ASP A 74 -15.92 22.33 13.54
CA ASP A 74 -17.04 22.05 12.64
C ASP A 74 -16.69 20.93 11.62
N THR A 75 -17.71 20.37 10.97
CA THR A 75 -17.59 19.31 9.95
C THR A 75 -16.66 19.73 8.81
N ASN A 76 -16.83 20.93 8.26
CA ASN A 76 -16.01 21.40 7.12
C ASN A 76 -14.53 21.58 7.49
N VAL A 77 -14.24 21.91 8.76
CA VAL A 77 -12.86 21.98 9.27
C VAL A 77 -12.22 20.59 9.24
N VAL A 78 -12.96 19.54 9.65
CA VAL A 78 -12.47 18.16 9.56
C VAL A 78 -12.29 17.73 8.09
N LEU A 79 -13.18 18.13 7.20
CA LEU A 79 -13.12 17.67 5.81
C LEU A 79 -11.98 18.30 5.01
N HIS A 80 -11.59 19.53 5.36
CA HIS A 80 -10.65 20.32 4.57
C HIS A 80 -9.33 20.60 5.29
N GLN A 81 -9.30 20.63 6.62
CA GLN A 81 -8.16 21.11 7.41
C GLN A 81 -7.71 20.08 8.46
N PHE A 82 -8.04 18.79 8.28
CA PHE A 82 -7.70 17.75 9.26
C PHE A 82 -6.21 17.62 9.54
N ASP A 83 -5.36 17.68 8.50
CA ASP A 83 -3.92 17.55 8.65
C ASP A 83 -3.35 18.69 9.52
N LEU A 84 -3.87 19.91 9.37
CA LEU A 84 -3.56 21.05 10.22
C LEU A 84 -4.07 20.88 11.65
N VAL A 85 -5.35 20.53 11.86
CA VAL A 85 -5.89 20.46 13.23
C VAL A 85 -5.41 19.25 14.02
N SER A 86 -5.00 18.16 13.33
CA SER A 86 -4.44 16.96 13.94
C SER A 86 -2.92 17.04 14.18
N SER A 87 -2.25 18.06 13.63
CA SER A 87 -0.82 18.29 13.83
C SER A 87 -0.50 18.56 15.31
N PRO A 88 0.60 17.99 15.86
CA PRO A 88 1.08 18.31 17.20
C PRO A 88 1.44 19.78 17.40
N GLN A 89 1.78 20.50 16.33
CA GLN A 89 2.08 21.94 16.34
C GLN A 89 0.82 22.79 16.56
N PHE A 90 -0.37 22.26 16.29
CA PHE A 90 -1.61 22.99 16.53
C PHE A 90 -1.90 23.10 18.04
N PRO A 91 -1.87 24.31 18.63
CA PRO A 91 -1.70 24.50 20.06
C PRO A 91 -2.94 24.18 20.91
N ALA A 92 -4.14 24.23 20.31
CA ALA A 92 -5.39 24.03 21.05
C ALA A 92 -5.85 22.57 21.08
N ILE A 93 -6.61 22.22 22.12
CA ILE A 93 -7.24 20.91 22.30
C ILE A 93 -8.56 20.87 21.54
N LEU A 94 -8.83 19.77 20.83
CA LEU A 94 -10.04 19.65 20.04
C LEU A 94 -11.21 19.11 20.87
N LEU A 95 -12.36 19.76 20.76
CA LEU A 95 -13.67 19.26 21.16
C LEU A 95 -14.46 18.88 19.91
N VAL A 96 -14.82 17.61 19.84
CA VAL A 96 -15.43 17.01 18.65
C VAL A 96 -16.84 16.57 19.01
N ALA A 97 -17.85 17.24 18.45
CA ALA A 97 -19.23 16.87 18.65
C ALA A 97 -19.55 15.51 17.99
N GLN A 98 -20.45 14.72 18.59
CA GLN A 98 -21.02 13.54 17.96
C GLN A 98 -21.70 13.91 16.63
N THR A 99 -22.36 15.06 16.54
CA THR A 99 -22.93 15.56 15.28
C THR A 99 -21.86 15.64 14.17
N VAL A 100 -20.67 16.16 14.50
CA VAL A 100 -19.54 16.28 13.57
C VAL A 100 -18.99 14.89 13.22
N LEU A 101 -18.81 14.01 14.20
CA LEU A 101 -18.38 12.62 13.95
C LEU A 101 -19.35 11.91 13.00
N ASP A 102 -20.65 12.03 13.23
CA ASP A 102 -21.67 11.40 12.41
C ASP A 102 -21.69 12.00 11.00
N GLU A 103 -21.61 13.31 10.85
CA GLU A 103 -21.59 13.95 9.53
C GLU A 103 -20.34 13.58 8.71
N VAL A 104 -19.15 13.62 9.34
CA VAL A 104 -17.90 13.19 8.73
C VAL A 104 -17.97 11.71 8.33
N ARG A 105 -18.57 10.83 9.15
CA ARG A 105 -18.77 9.41 8.79
C ARG A 105 -19.56 9.22 7.50
N HIS A 106 -20.61 10.02 7.32
CA HIS A 106 -21.46 9.95 6.12
C HIS A 106 -20.76 10.55 4.89
N ARG A 107 -19.94 11.59 5.06
CA ARG A 107 -19.23 12.26 3.96
C ARG A 107 -17.91 11.60 3.58
N SER A 108 -17.12 11.14 4.55
CA SER A 108 -15.81 10.51 4.38
C SER A 108 -15.49 9.55 5.53
N LEU A 109 -15.80 8.26 5.32
CA LEU A 109 -15.44 7.21 6.27
C LEU A 109 -13.93 7.14 6.60
N PRO A 110 -13.00 7.36 5.64
CA PRO A 110 -11.57 7.41 5.96
C PRO A 110 -11.20 8.53 6.93
N LEU A 111 -11.71 9.75 6.74
CA LEU A 111 -11.47 10.86 7.67
C LEU A 111 -12.12 10.61 9.03
N TRP A 112 -13.31 10.00 9.06
CA TRP A 112 -13.94 9.59 10.30
C TRP A 112 -13.07 8.61 11.10
N ASN A 113 -12.49 7.59 10.44
CA ASN A 113 -11.58 6.66 11.11
C ASN A 113 -10.37 7.38 11.71
N ARG A 114 -9.78 8.35 10.99
CA ARG A 114 -8.64 9.15 11.47
C ARG A 114 -9.02 10.04 12.67
N LEU A 115 -10.15 10.74 12.58
CA LEU A 115 -10.67 11.59 13.65
C LEU A 115 -11.02 10.78 14.90
N LYS A 116 -11.62 9.61 14.72
CA LYS A 116 -11.95 8.70 15.81
C LYS A 116 -10.68 8.16 16.48
N ALA A 117 -9.69 7.72 15.70
CA ALA A 117 -8.40 7.27 16.25
C ALA A 117 -7.72 8.36 17.10
N LEU A 118 -7.74 9.61 16.65
CA LEU A 118 -7.23 10.75 17.42
C LEU A 118 -7.95 10.93 18.78
N CYS A 119 -9.28 10.74 18.80
CA CYS A 119 -10.06 10.79 20.04
C CYS A 119 -9.76 9.60 20.97
N ASP A 120 -9.65 8.39 20.41
CA ASP A 120 -9.40 7.15 21.16
C ASP A 120 -7.99 7.15 21.78
N GLU A 121 -6.96 7.63 21.06
CA GLU A 121 -5.60 7.80 21.57
C GLU A 121 -5.55 8.75 22.78
N THR A 122 -6.29 9.86 22.70
CA THR A 122 -6.36 10.86 23.79
C THR A 122 -6.93 10.25 25.08
N ALA A 123 -7.94 9.39 24.97
CA ALA A 123 -8.54 8.72 26.13
C ALA A 123 -7.54 7.79 26.85
N THR A 124 -6.62 7.17 26.12
CA THR A 124 -5.62 6.25 26.68
C THR A 124 -4.38 6.96 27.27
N ALA A 125 -4.05 8.14 26.75
CA ALA A 125 -2.85 8.90 27.15
C ALA A 125 -2.99 9.63 28.50
N ALA A 126 -4.18 9.66 29.11
CA ALA A 126 -4.45 10.38 30.37
C ALA A 126 -3.62 9.89 31.58
N ASN A 127 -2.93 8.75 31.48
CA ASN A 127 -2.20 8.10 32.58
C ASN A 127 -0.66 8.10 32.44
N THR A 128 -0.07 8.78 31.45
CA THR A 128 1.41 8.76 31.24
C THR A 128 1.97 10.11 30.83
N SER A 129 3.14 10.47 31.38
CA SER A 129 3.86 11.74 31.20
C SER A 129 4.58 11.92 29.86
N ALA A 130 4.17 11.21 28.81
CA ALA A 130 4.85 11.27 27.51
C ALA A 130 4.44 12.52 26.70
N GLN A 131 5.45 13.27 26.25
CA GLN A 131 5.33 14.49 25.45
C GLN A 131 4.74 14.27 24.04
N ALA A 132 4.05 15.31 23.54
CA ALA A 132 3.75 15.60 22.13
C ALA A 132 2.63 14.85 21.37
N VAL A 133 1.64 14.26 22.05
CA VAL A 133 0.44 13.73 21.35
C VAL A 133 -0.67 14.79 21.28
N LYS A 134 -1.23 14.98 20.07
CA LYS A 134 -2.38 15.87 19.85
C LYS A 134 -3.62 15.34 20.59
N ARG A 135 -4.27 16.20 21.37
CA ARG A 135 -5.44 15.84 22.18
C ARG A 135 -6.76 16.22 21.49
N ALA A 136 -7.70 15.28 21.44
CA ALA A 136 -9.06 15.47 20.97
C ALA A 136 -10.06 14.71 21.85
N TYR A 137 -11.17 15.36 22.24
CA TYR A 137 -12.21 14.78 23.07
C TYR A 137 -13.53 14.73 22.30
N ALA A 138 -14.08 13.53 22.17
CA ALA A 138 -15.41 13.34 21.62
C ALA A 138 -16.49 13.64 22.66
N VAL A 139 -17.49 14.44 22.28
CA VAL A 139 -18.64 14.78 23.13
C VAL A 139 -19.90 14.21 22.50
N TRP A 140 -20.61 13.36 23.23
CA TRP A 140 -21.85 12.71 22.81
C TRP A 140 -23.07 13.65 22.90
N ASN A 141 -23.01 14.78 22.22
CA ASN A 141 -23.99 15.86 22.32
C ASN A 141 -25.40 15.48 21.84
N GLU A 142 -25.52 14.49 20.96
CA GLU A 142 -26.84 13.97 20.59
C GLU A 142 -27.42 13.07 21.68
N ALA A 143 -26.59 12.37 22.46
CA ALA A 143 -27.05 11.47 23.52
C ALA A 143 -27.19 12.16 24.89
N SER A 144 -26.71 13.39 25.04
CA SER A 144 -26.80 14.18 26.27
C SER A 144 -28.09 15.00 26.32
N GLU A 145 -28.82 14.93 27.44
CA GLU A 145 -30.06 15.69 27.65
C GLU A 145 -29.83 17.20 27.62
N GLU A 146 -28.72 17.66 28.17
CA GLU A 146 -28.34 19.07 28.30
C GLU A 146 -27.88 19.68 26.98
N LEU A 147 -27.36 18.85 26.06
CA LEU A 147 -26.78 19.31 24.79
C LEU A 147 -27.67 19.05 23.57
N PHE A 148 -28.61 18.12 23.67
CA PHE A 148 -29.47 17.70 22.56
C PHE A 148 -30.42 18.82 22.11
N LEU A 149 -30.53 18.99 20.78
CA LEU A 149 -31.45 19.93 20.16
C LEU A 149 -32.42 19.25 19.20
N GLU A 150 -33.70 19.62 19.30
CA GLU A 150 -34.73 19.22 18.36
C GLU A 150 -34.68 20.08 17.08
N THR A 151 -35.12 19.51 15.95
CA THR A 151 -35.21 20.21 14.67
C THR A 151 -36.42 21.15 14.66
N HIS A 152 -36.21 22.41 14.24
CA HIS A 152 -37.32 23.37 14.10
C HIS A 152 -38.12 23.15 12.81
N PRO A 153 -39.41 23.54 12.77
CA PRO A 153 -40.19 23.53 11.52
C PRO A 153 -39.50 24.37 10.44
N ALA A 154 -39.33 23.80 9.24
CA ALA A 154 -38.65 24.39 8.07
C ALA A 154 -37.13 24.62 8.19
N GLU A 155 -36.47 24.08 9.23
CA GLU A 155 -35.01 24.08 9.35
C GLU A 155 -34.39 22.95 8.51
N SER A 156 -33.30 23.23 7.79
CA SER A 156 -32.58 22.19 7.06
C SER A 156 -31.74 21.31 8.01
N PRO A 157 -31.38 20.08 7.63
CA PRO A 157 -30.47 19.25 8.44
C PRO A 157 -29.12 19.93 8.73
N ASN A 158 -28.59 20.70 7.77
CA ASN A 158 -27.33 21.45 7.95
C ASN A 158 -27.49 22.54 9.01
N ASP A 159 -28.53 23.38 8.89
CA ASP A 159 -28.78 24.47 9.84
C ASP A 159 -28.95 23.94 11.28
N ARG A 160 -29.61 22.78 11.43
CA ARG A 160 -29.78 22.12 12.73
C ARG A 160 -28.45 21.62 13.28
N ASN A 161 -27.60 21.03 12.45
CA ASN A 161 -26.28 20.54 12.87
C ASN A 161 -25.39 21.71 13.32
N ASP A 162 -25.34 22.78 12.54
CA ASP A 162 -24.61 24.01 12.88
C ASP A 162 -25.07 24.59 14.21
N ARG A 163 -26.39 24.61 14.45
CA ARG A 163 -26.98 25.05 15.72
C ARG A 163 -26.60 24.13 16.89
N ALA A 164 -26.53 22.81 16.68
CA ALA A 164 -26.09 21.86 17.70
C ALA A 164 -24.61 22.06 18.07
N ILE A 165 -23.75 22.34 17.09
CA ILE A 165 -22.32 22.64 17.31
C ILE A 165 -22.15 23.95 18.08
N ARG A 166 -22.90 25.00 17.72
CA ARG A 166 -22.90 26.28 18.47
C ARG A 166 -23.41 26.12 19.89
N HIS A 167 -24.46 25.32 20.10
CA HIS A 167 -24.96 25.04 21.44
C HIS A 167 -23.93 24.33 22.32
N LEU A 168 -23.21 23.36 21.77
CA LEU A 168 -22.08 22.73 22.45
C LEU A 168 -21.00 23.75 22.82
N ALA A 169 -20.62 24.62 21.89
CA ALA A 169 -19.61 25.65 22.15
C ALA A 169 -20.07 26.61 23.27
N SER A 170 -21.32 27.08 23.22
CA SER A 170 -21.89 27.95 24.25
C SER A 170 -21.92 27.26 25.63
N TYR A 171 -22.36 26.00 25.69
CA TYR A 171 -22.45 25.24 26.93
C TYR A 171 -21.08 25.07 27.59
N TYR A 172 -20.08 24.61 26.84
CA TYR A 172 -18.74 24.40 27.40
C TYR A 172 -17.99 25.69 27.69
N SER A 173 -18.27 26.77 26.95
CA SER A 173 -17.77 28.10 27.30
C SER A 173 -18.24 28.51 28.70
N ALA A 174 -19.52 28.31 29.01
CA ALA A 174 -20.07 28.56 30.33
C ALA A 174 -19.47 27.66 31.43
N GLN A 175 -19.29 26.36 31.15
CA GLN A 175 -18.70 25.39 32.10
C GLN A 175 -17.23 25.70 32.43
N LEU A 176 -16.47 26.23 31.47
CA LEU A 176 -15.07 26.62 31.64
C LEU A 176 -14.91 27.98 32.33
N GLY A 177 -16.01 28.64 32.74
CA GLY A 177 -15.99 29.93 33.42
C GLY A 177 -15.61 31.10 32.51
N ILE A 178 -15.79 30.96 31.20
CA ILE A 178 -15.45 31.99 30.21
C ILE A 178 -16.57 33.04 30.21
N SER A 179 -16.27 34.23 30.73
CA SER A 179 -17.27 35.30 30.83
C SER A 179 -17.37 36.07 29.51
N PRO A 180 -18.58 36.49 29.06
CA PRO A 180 -18.74 37.34 27.87
C PRO A 180 -17.99 38.68 27.93
N ALA A 181 -17.53 39.10 29.11
CA ALA A 181 -16.82 40.34 29.38
C ALA A 181 -15.30 40.28 29.10
N ASP A 182 -14.71 39.09 28.90
CA ASP A 182 -13.27 38.93 28.59
C ASP A 182 -12.95 39.12 27.10
N GLN A 183 -13.84 39.78 26.36
CA GLN A 183 -13.62 40.13 24.95
C GLN A 183 -12.46 41.13 24.82
N PRO A 184 -11.45 40.87 23.97
CA PRO A 184 -10.44 41.86 23.66
C PRO A 184 -11.07 42.98 22.82
N SER A 185 -11.50 44.07 23.46
CA SER A 185 -11.67 45.35 22.77
C SER A 185 -10.31 45.77 22.21
N SER A 186 -10.28 46.24 20.97
CA SER A 186 -9.09 46.55 20.17
C SER A 186 -8.21 47.71 20.67
N SER A 187 -8.16 48.00 21.97
CA SER A 187 -7.26 49.02 22.52
C SER A 187 -6.86 48.74 23.98
N LYS A 188 -5.54 48.61 24.17
CA LYS A 188 -4.78 48.61 25.45
C LYS A 188 -4.91 47.35 26.36
N ARG A 189 -3.98 46.41 26.17
CA ARG A 189 -3.57 45.44 27.22
C ARG A 189 -2.83 46.19 28.35
N GLN A 190 -3.51 46.46 29.46
CA GLN A 190 -2.86 46.82 30.72
C GLN A 190 -2.46 45.53 31.46
N ARG A 191 -1.18 45.42 31.84
CA ARG A 191 -0.62 44.30 32.60
C ARG A 191 -1.21 44.30 34.02
N THR A 192 -2.10 43.37 34.33
CA THR A 192 -2.36 42.95 35.71
C THR A 192 -1.76 41.57 35.92
N THR A 193 -0.98 41.45 37.00
CA THR A 193 -0.22 40.28 37.41
C THR A 193 -1.10 39.31 38.19
N THR A 194 -1.69 38.33 37.51
CA THR A 194 -2.16 37.08 38.14
C THR A 194 -1.83 35.90 37.23
N THR A 195 -1.22 34.86 37.81
CA THR A 195 -0.51 33.74 37.16
C THR A 195 -1.42 32.57 36.77
N THR A 196 -2.58 32.84 36.17
CA THR A 196 -3.46 31.79 35.61
C THR A 196 -3.85 32.17 34.20
N THR A 197 -3.39 31.43 33.19
CA THR A 197 -3.76 31.64 31.78
C THR A 197 -5.28 31.43 31.65
N PRO A 198 -6.08 32.41 31.17
CA PRO A 198 -7.52 32.25 31.05
C PRO A 198 -7.83 31.15 30.03
N SER A 199 -8.72 30.22 30.41
CA SER A 199 -9.26 29.21 29.49
C SER A 199 -10.03 29.92 28.37
N SER A 200 -9.69 29.62 27.11
CA SER A 200 -10.41 30.12 25.93
C SER A 200 -11.07 28.95 25.21
N LEU A 201 -12.25 29.16 24.62
CA LEU A 201 -12.95 28.19 23.78
C LEU A 201 -13.38 28.88 22.48
N ILE A 202 -12.89 28.39 21.36
CA ILE A 202 -13.13 28.96 20.02
C ILE A 202 -13.86 27.94 19.14
N LEU A 203 -14.92 28.36 18.47
CA LEU A 203 -15.53 27.59 17.37
C LEU A 203 -14.78 27.86 16.07
N LEU A 204 -14.19 26.82 15.48
CA LEU A 204 -13.65 26.87 14.12
C LEU A 204 -14.68 26.35 13.12
N THR A 205 -15.01 27.18 12.14
CA THR A 205 -15.92 26.85 11.05
C THR A 205 -15.49 27.54 9.76
N GLU A 206 -15.64 26.85 8.63
CA GLU A 206 -15.46 27.40 7.29
C GLU A 206 -16.82 27.79 6.65
N ASP A 207 -17.93 27.60 7.39
CA ASP A 207 -19.24 28.12 6.99
C ASP A 207 -19.41 29.55 7.50
N GLU A 208 -19.42 30.51 6.57
CA GLU A 208 -19.58 31.93 6.85
C GLU A 208 -20.89 32.25 7.59
N ARG A 209 -21.99 31.54 7.25
CA ARG A 209 -23.29 31.72 7.91
C ARG A 209 -23.22 31.21 9.35
N ASN A 210 -22.60 30.05 9.59
CA ASN A 210 -22.44 29.50 10.93
C ASN A 210 -21.57 30.42 11.81
N LYS A 211 -20.44 30.92 11.26
CA LYS A 211 -19.56 31.89 11.92
C LYS A 211 -20.33 33.15 12.35
N ASN A 212 -21.05 33.77 11.43
CA ASN A 212 -21.79 35.00 11.70
C ASN A 212 -22.88 34.80 12.78
N GLN A 213 -23.56 33.66 12.76
CA GLN A 213 -24.56 33.32 13.79
C GLN A 213 -23.93 33.02 15.16
N ALA A 214 -22.76 32.39 15.19
CA ALA A 214 -22.02 32.15 16.43
C ALA A 214 -21.60 33.47 17.09
N LEU A 215 -21.04 34.41 16.31
CA LEU A 215 -20.67 35.73 16.80
C LEU A 215 -21.87 36.51 17.33
N ALA A 216 -23.02 36.45 16.64
CA ALA A 216 -24.27 37.07 17.11
C ALA A 216 -24.77 36.47 18.44
N GLN A 217 -24.39 35.22 18.75
CA GLN A 217 -24.72 34.53 20.01
C GLN A 217 -23.63 34.71 21.09
N SER A 218 -22.68 35.64 20.90
CA SER A 218 -21.53 35.84 21.79
C SER A 218 -20.64 34.61 21.95
N ILE A 219 -20.64 33.71 20.96
CA ILE A 219 -19.70 32.58 20.87
C ILE A 219 -18.49 33.05 20.07
N GLN A 220 -17.29 32.87 20.60
CA GLN A 220 -16.06 33.19 19.88
C GLN A 220 -15.92 32.22 18.69
N ALA A 221 -15.98 32.75 17.47
CA ALA A 221 -15.90 31.96 16.25
C ALA A 221 -14.99 32.61 15.21
N MET A 222 -14.23 31.79 14.47
CA MET A 222 -13.33 32.24 13.42
C MET A 222 -13.12 31.14 12.37
N THR A 223 -12.65 31.52 11.19
CA THR A 223 -12.17 30.54 10.20
C THR A 223 -10.84 29.95 10.66
N VAL A 224 -10.44 28.82 10.09
CA VAL A 224 -9.14 28.19 10.42
C VAL A 224 -8.00 29.15 10.06
N ARG A 225 -8.12 29.86 8.94
CA ARG A 225 -7.14 30.85 8.51
C ARG A 225 -7.02 32.01 9.49
N GLU A 226 -8.14 32.57 9.96
CA GLU A 226 -8.15 33.62 10.97
C GLU A 226 -7.50 33.14 12.28
N TYR A 227 -7.78 31.91 12.69
CA TYR A 227 -7.16 31.29 13.85
C TYR A 227 -5.65 31.20 13.72
N VAL A 228 -5.16 30.72 12.58
CA VAL A 228 -3.72 30.63 12.29
C VAL A 228 -3.09 32.02 12.30
N HIS A 229 -3.74 33.02 11.71
CA HIS A 229 -3.22 34.39 11.70
C HIS A 229 -3.23 35.08 13.06
N ALA A 230 -4.09 34.65 13.99
CA ALA A 230 -4.15 35.16 15.35
C ALA A 230 -3.08 34.56 16.29
N GLN A 231 -2.36 33.51 15.86
CA GLN A 231 -1.31 32.89 16.68
C GLN A 231 -0.06 33.77 16.80
N SER A 232 0.84 33.40 17.72
CA SER A 232 2.18 34.01 17.78
C SER A 232 2.92 33.76 16.46
N LYS A 233 3.79 34.69 16.06
CA LYS A 233 4.50 34.62 14.76
C LYS A 233 5.18 33.27 14.52
N HIS A 234 5.80 32.70 15.56
CA HIS A 234 6.43 31.38 15.50
C HIS A 234 5.43 30.26 15.15
N VAL A 235 4.31 30.17 15.87
CA VAL A 235 3.29 29.12 15.64
C VAL A 235 2.53 29.38 14.32
N GLN A 236 2.29 30.64 13.99
CA GLN A 236 1.69 31.05 12.73
C GLN A 236 2.53 30.55 11.54
N ASP A 237 3.85 30.76 11.58
CA ASP A 237 4.74 30.36 10.50
C ASP A 237 4.76 28.83 10.31
N GLU A 238 4.68 28.04 11.38
CA GLU A 238 4.58 26.57 11.31
C GLU A 238 3.24 26.08 10.73
N LEU A 239 2.12 26.74 11.05
CA LEU A 239 0.78 26.30 10.67
C LEU A 239 0.37 26.77 9.26
N LEU A 240 0.96 27.83 8.72
CA LEU A 240 0.57 28.38 7.41
C LEU A 240 0.86 27.42 6.25
N ASP A 241 1.91 26.62 6.34
CA ASP A 241 2.24 25.61 5.30
C ASP A 241 1.33 24.38 5.37
N LEU A 242 0.76 24.08 6.55
CA LEU A 242 -0.22 23.00 6.76
C LEU A 242 -1.64 23.37 6.30
N LEU A 243 -1.88 24.66 6.02
CA LEU A 243 -3.21 25.16 5.70
C LEU A 243 -3.62 24.73 4.28
N ALA A 244 -4.66 23.90 4.18
CA ALA A 244 -5.18 23.44 2.89
C ALA A 244 -5.77 24.60 2.07
N GLN A 245 -5.69 24.49 0.75
CA GLN A 245 -6.19 25.53 -0.17
C GLN A 245 -7.71 25.44 -0.41
N ALA A 246 -8.33 24.32 -0.04
CA ALA A 246 -9.78 24.11 -0.15
C ALA A 246 -10.54 25.09 0.78
N GLY A 247 -11.42 25.91 0.21
CA GLY A 247 -12.25 26.89 0.93
C GLY A 247 -12.02 28.37 0.54
N PHE A 248 -11.08 28.67 -0.36
CA PHE A 248 -10.66 30.04 -0.69
C PHE A 248 -11.56 30.82 -1.68
N ASP A 249 -12.72 30.26 -2.06
CA ASP A 249 -13.48 30.70 -3.25
C ASP A 249 -14.35 31.96 -3.05
N SER A 250 -14.33 32.64 -1.91
CA SER A 250 -15.10 33.90 -1.74
C SER A 250 -14.33 35.18 -2.09
N HIS A 251 -13.01 35.16 -2.26
CA HIS A 251 -12.24 36.41 -2.46
C HIS A 251 -11.35 36.53 -3.71
N ARG A 252 -11.07 35.46 -4.47
CA ARG A 252 -10.29 35.57 -5.73
C ARG A 252 -11.14 35.81 -6.99
N SER A 253 -12.46 35.70 -6.92
CA SER A 253 -13.36 35.94 -8.07
C SER A 253 -13.52 37.42 -8.45
N ALA A 254 -12.84 38.36 -7.80
CA ALA A 254 -12.93 39.80 -8.09
C ALA A 254 -11.77 40.35 -8.94
N GLY A 255 -10.73 39.57 -9.22
CA GLY A 255 -9.62 39.96 -10.10
C GLY A 255 -9.70 39.20 -11.43
N GLY A 256 -10.31 39.81 -12.44
CA GLY A 256 -10.56 39.15 -13.72
C GLY A 256 -9.29 38.77 -14.49
N HIS A 257 -9.04 37.48 -14.62
CA HIS A 257 -8.39 36.87 -15.78
C HIS A 257 -9.31 35.74 -16.26
N LYS A 258 -10.09 36.00 -17.32
CA LYS A 258 -10.89 34.97 -18.01
C LYS A 258 -9.97 34.16 -18.92
N GLY A 259 -9.10 33.33 -18.34
CA GLY A 259 -8.34 32.34 -19.10
C GLY A 259 -9.27 31.29 -19.71
N ARG A 260 -8.99 30.85 -20.94
CA ARG A 260 -9.68 29.73 -21.59
C ARG A 260 -9.45 28.45 -20.77
N ALA A 261 -10.52 27.78 -20.33
CA ALA A 261 -10.40 26.56 -19.53
C ALA A 261 -9.67 25.46 -20.33
N LEU A 262 -8.58 24.94 -19.78
CA LEU A 262 -7.79 23.84 -20.38
C LEU A 262 -8.62 22.57 -20.54
N TYR A 263 -9.58 22.36 -19.65
CA TYR A 263 -10.61 21.33 -19.77
C TYR A 263 -11.93 22.03 -20.13
N PRO A 264 -12.46 21.88 -21.37
CA PRO A 264 -13.70 22.53 -21.80
C PRO A 264 -14.88 22.24 -20.86
N GLU A 265 -15.93 23.08 -20.84
CA GLU A 265 -17.15 22.82 -20.05
C GLU A 265 -17.82 21.48 -20.39
N VAL A 266 -17.66 21.00 -21.63
CA VAL A 266 -18.11 19.66 -22.08
C VAL A 266 -17.32 18.52 -21.40
N SER A 267 -16.17 18.82 -20.81
CA SER A 267 -15.29 17.92 -20.05
C SER A 267 -15.47 18.07 -18.53
N ALA A 268 -16.45 18.85 -18.06
CA ALA A 268 -16.87 18.81 -16.67
C ALA A 268 -17.43 17.43 -16.32
N TYR A 269 -17.18 16.95 -15.11
CA TYR A 269 -17.67 15.63 -14.71
C TYR A 269 -19.20 15.61 -14.69
N LEU A 270 -19.77 14.53 -15.22
CA LEU A 270 -21.20 14.30 -15.12
C LEU A 270 -21.60 14.06 -13.65
N LEU A 271 -22.86 14.37 -13.34
CA LEU A 271 -23.42 14.12 -12.01
C LEU A 271 -23.34 12.62 -11.65
N PRO A 272 -23.08 12.26 -10.38
CA PRO A 272 -22.98 10.86 -9.95
C PRO A 272 -24.21 10.00 -10.31
N SER A 273 -25.41 10.59 -10.30
CA SER A 273 -26.64 9.92 -10.71
C SER A 273 -26.66 9.56 -12.20
N VAL A 274 -26.13 10.44 -13.06
CA VAL A 274 -26.02 10.24 -14.51
C VAL A 274 -24.96 9.19 -14.82
N LEU A 275 -23.81 9.25 -14.14
CA LEU A 275 -22.75 8.23 -14.26
C LEU A 275 -23.28 6.83 -13.92
N GLN A 276 -23.94 6.69 -12.76
CA GLN A 276 -24.52 5.42 -12.34
C GLN A 276 -25.59 4.90 -13.31
N ALA A 277 -26.44 5.79 -13.84
CA ALA A 277 -27.45 5.41 -14.83
C ALA A 277 -26.80 4.97 -16.16
N GLY A 278 -25.77 5.68 -16.63
CA GLY A 278 -25.05 5.35 -17.86
C GLY A 278 -24.28 4.02 -17.76
N VAL A 279 -23.66 3.74 -16.62
CA VAL A 279 -22.99 2.45 -16.36
C VAL A 279 -24.00 1.31 -16.31
N LYS A 280 -25.13 1.48 -15.61
CA LYS A 280 -26.21 0.47 -15.58
C LYS A 280 -26.84 0.22 -16.94
N ALA A 281 -26.93 1.25 -17.78
CA ALA A 281 -27.44 1.15 -19.14
C ALA A 281 -26.40 0.57 -20.14
N GLY A 282 -25.17 0.31 -19.70
CA GLY A 282 -24.08 -0.18 -20.57
C GLY A 282 -23.55 0.83 -21.59
N LYS A 283 -23.92 2.12 -21.45
CA LYS A 283 -23.45 3.21 -22.32
C LYS A 283 -22.11 3.79 -21.87
N LEU A 284 -21.83 3.71 -20.57
CA LEU A 284 -20.57 4.15 -19.97
C LEU A 284 -19.89 2.96 -19.29
N PHE A 285 -18.56 3.01 -19.22
CA PHE A 285 -17.75 1.91 -18.71
C PHE A 285 -17.00 2.34 -17.45
N GLN A 286 -17.14 1.58 -16.37
CA GLN A 286 -16.43 1.85 -15.11
C GLN A 286 -15.19 0.96 -15.00
N GLY A 287 -14.07 1.55 -14.57
CA GLY A 287 -12.82 0.81 -14.39
C GLY A 287 -11.77 1.60 -13.59
N HIS A 288 -10.62 0.98 -13.37
CA HIS A 288 -9.49 1.63 -12.72
C HIS A 288 -8.62 2.37 -13.73
N PHE A 289 -8.26 3.62 -13.42
CA PHE A 289 -7.35 4.44 -14.23
C PHE A 289 -5.88 4.04 -13.99
N ASN A 290 -5.18 3.65 -15.07
CA ASN A 290 -3.79 3.21 -15.05
C ASN A 290 -2.95 4.05 -16.03
N PRO A 291 -2.22 5.09 -15.55
CA PRO A 291 -1.37 5.90 -16.40
C PRO A 291 -0.16 5.10 -16.93
N ASN A 292 0.31 5.42 -18.13
CA ASN A 292 1.49 4.79 -18.71
C ASN A 292 2.77 5.36 -18.06
N PRO A 293 3.63 4.54 -17.45
CA PRO A 293 4.84 5.01 -16.78
C PRO A 293 5.93 5.56 -17.72
N TYR A 294 5.85 5.27 -19.02
CA TYR A 294 6.80 5.74 -20.03
C TYR A 294 6.26 6.91 -20.86
N ASN A 295 4.97 7.22 -20.77
CA ASN A 295 4.35 8.32 -21.52
C ASN A 295 3.19 8.91 -20.73
N TYR A 296 3.41 10.07 -20.10
CA TYR A 296 2.40 10.71 -19.26
C TYR A 296 1.15 11.18 -20.02
N LYS A 297 1.20 11.22 -21.36
CA LYS A 297 0.05 11.58 -22.23
C LYS A 297 -0.83 10.36 -22.56
N GLU A 298 -0.52 9.17 -22.06
CA GLU A 298 -1.31 7.95 -22.28
C GLU A 298 -1.70 7.27 -20.96
N ALA A 299 -2.89 6.70 -20.95
CA ALA A 299 -3.37 5.85 -19.86
C ALA A 299 -4.29 4.76 -20.40
N THR A 300 -4.60 3.78 -19.54
CA THR A 300 -5.56 2.73 -19.85
C THR A 300 -6.58 2.58 -18.73
N VAL A 301 -7.81 2.19 -19.09
CA VAL A 301 -8.87 1.86 -18.12
C VAL A 301 -9.30 0.42 -18.29
N ALA A 302 -8.96 -0.40 -17.29
CA ALA A 302 -9.38 -1.79 -17.23
C ALA A 302 -10.85 -1.84 -16.75
N CYS A 303 -11.75 -2.21 -17.65
CA CYS A 303 -13.19 -2.25 -17.40
C CYS A 303 -13.66 -3.69 -17.21
N HIS A 304 -14.58 -3.91 -16.27
CA HIS A 304 -15.17 -5.22 -16.05
C HIS A 304 -15.97 -5.66 -17.29
N GLY A 305 -15.77 -6.90 -17.75
CA GLY A 305 -16.47 -7.46 -18.91
C GLY A 305 -15.85 -7.16 -20.29
N ARG A 306 -14.69 -6.49 -20.36
CA ARG A 306 -13.92 -6.34 -21.61
C ARG A 306 -12.58 -7.08 -21.52
N THR A 307 -12.15 -7.66 -22.64
CA THR A 307 -10.87 -8.39 -22.73
C THR A 307 -9.67 -7.46 -22.86
N LYS A 308 -9.79 -6.40 -23.67
CA LYS A 308 -8.77 -5.36 -23.81
C LYS A 308 -9.15 -4.10 -23.02
N PRO A 309 -8.18 -3.44 -22.37
CA PRO A 309 -8.43 -2.17 -21.69
C PRO A 309 -8.75 -1.05 -22.70
N ILE A 310 -9.42 0.01 -22.23
CA ILE A 310 -9.71 1.19 -23.06
C ILE A 310 -8.52 2.13 -23.00
N LEU A 311 -7.96 2.51 -24.15
CA LEU A 311 -6.88 3.49 -24.27
C LEU A 311 -7.41 4.91 -24.08
N LEU A 312 -6.67 5.73 -23.33
CA LEU A 312 -6.89 7.15 -23.18
C LEU A 312 -5.65 7.87 -23.74
N VAL A 313 -5.85 8.77 -24.71
CA VAL A 313 -4.78 9.53 -25.34
C VAL A 313 -5.02 11.02 -25.10
N GLY A 314 -4.02 11.70 -24.52
CA GLY A 314 -4.05 13.13 -24.21
C GLY A 314 -4.63 13.47 -22.83
N LEU A 315 -4.21 14.63 -22.31
CA LEU A 315 -4.65 15.15 -21.00
C LEU A 315 -6.17 15.33 -20.91
N GLU A 316 -6.80 15.77 -22.00
CA GLU A 316 -8.25 15.96 -22.07
C GLU A 316 -9.01 14.63 -21.88
N SER A 317 -8.60 13.56 -22.57
CA SER A 317 -9.22 12.23 -22.46
C SER A 317 -9.03 11.61 -21.08
N MET A 318 -7.92 11.91 -20.40
CA MET A 318 -7.66 11.45 -19.03
C MET A 318 -8.43 12.27 -17.98
N ASN A 319 -8.80 13.51 -18.31
CA ASN A 319 -9.70 14.39 -17.56
C ASN A 319 -9.43 14.40 -16.03
N ARG A 320 -8.29 14.97 -15.61
CA ARG A 320 -7.93 15.17 -14.19
C ARG A 320 -8.04 13.90 -13.32
N SER A 321 -7.69 12.75 -13.89
CA SER A 321 -7.67 11.45 -13.19
C SER A 321 -6.29 11.17 -12.60
N VAL A 322 -6.25 10.48 -11.46
CA VAL A 322 -5.02 10.08 -10.77
C VAL A 322 -4.93 8.55 -10.74
N ALA A 323 -3.70 8.01 -10.72
CA ALA A 323 -3.45 6.57 -10.68
C ALA A 323 -4.30 5.84 -9.62
N GLY A 324 -5.03 4.82 -10.07
CA GLY A 324 -5.89 3.99 -9.23
C GLY A 324 -7.31 4.53 -8.98
N ASP A 325 -7.64 5.74 -9.46
CA ASP A 325 -9.01 6.27 -9.44
C ASP A 325 -9.99 5.27 -10.09
N VAL A 326 -11.19 5.15 -9.52
CA VAL A 326 -12.31 4.46 -10.18
C VAL A 326 -13.02 5.48 -11.05
N VAL A 327 -12.78 5.38 -12.35
CA VAL A 327 -13.25 6.33 -13.36
C VAL A 327 -14.38 5.73 -14.20
N VAL A 328 -15.17 6.61 -14.81
CA VAL A 328 -16.19 6.26 -15.78
C VAL A 328 -15.82 6.86 -17.12
N VAL A 329 -15.80 6.01 -18.14
CA VAL A 329 -15.29 6.29 -19.48
C VAL A 329 -16.42 6.20 -20.49
N GLU A 330 -16.46 7.15 -21.39
CA GLU A 330 -17.24 7.12 -22.62
C GLU A 330 -16.33 6.67 -23.77
N LEU A 331 -16.78 5.72 -24.59
CA LEU A 331 -16.04 5.31 -25.78
C LEU A 331 -16.15 6.38 -26.87
N LEU A 332 -15.03 6.65 -27.53
CA LEU A 332 -15.02 7.46 -28.73
C LEU A 332 -15.53 6.63 -29.93
N PRO A 333 -16.04 7.29 -30.99
CA PRO A 333 -16.36 6.62 -32.24
C PRO A 333 -15.17 5.79 -32.76
N GLU A 334 -15.46 4.66 -33.42
CA GLU A 334 -14.42 3.75 -33.93
C GLU A 334 -13.43 4.45 -34.88
N SER A 335 -13.88 5.49 -35.60
CA SER A 335 -13.03 6.32 -36.45
C SER A 335 -11.95 7.11 -35.72
N GLN A 336 -12.07 7.25 -34.39
CA GLN A 336 -11.12 7.96 -33.53
C GLN A 336 -10.28 7.00 -32.68
N TRP A 337 -10.42 5.69 -32.88
CA TRP A 337 -9.62 4.72 -32.16
C TRP A 337 -8.15 4.79 -32.61
N GLN A 338 -7.24 4.64 -31.66
CA GLN A 338 -5.80 4.79 -31.87
C GLN A 338 -5.05 3.57 -31.33
N GLY A 339 -3.84 3.35 -31.86
CA GLY A 339 -2.85 2.43 -31.26
C GLY A 339 -2.09 3.10 -30.11
N ALA A 340 -1.39 2.30 -29.31
CA ALA A 340 -0.51 2.79 -28.25
C ALA A 340 0.74 3.50 -28.81
N ALA A 341 1.28 4.49 -28.11
CA ALA A 341 2.52 5.14 -28.50
C ALA A 341 3.74 4.20 -28.30
N VAL A 342 4.79 4.43 -29.10
CA VAL A 342 6.05 3.65 -29.06
C VAL A 342 7.24 4.49 -28.58
N ASP A 343 6.94 5.70 -28.12
CA ASP A 343 7.89 6.74 -27.78
C ASP A 343 7.86 6.95 -26.26
N VAL A 344 9.03 7.18 -25.67
CA VAL A 344 9.15 7.55 -24.25
C VAL A 344 9.02 9.06 -24.14
N VAL A 345 8.03 9.54 -23.39
CA VAL A 345 7.75 10.95 -23.14
C VAL A 345 7.73 11.20 -21.64
N ASP A 346 8.78 11.87 -21.14
CA ASP A 346 8.92 12.20 -19.73
C ASP A 346 8.29 13.57 -19.42
N ALA A 347 7.43 13.62 -18.40
CA ALA A 347 6.78 14.84 -17.96
C ALA A 347 7.80 15.87 -17.43
N ASP A 348 8.84 15.39 -16.76
CA ASP A 348 9.89 16.22 -16.17
C ASP A 348 10.73 16.94 -17.24
N THR A 349 10.84 16.36 -18.43
CA THR A 349 11.54 16.96 -19.57
C THR A 349 10.65 17.99 -20.28
N VAL A 350 9.41 17.62 -20.60
CA VAL A 350 8.49 18.44 -21.41
C VAL A 350 8.01 19.67 -20.64
N ALA A 351 7.75 19.52 -19.33
CA ALA A 351 7.10 20.56 -18.53
C ALA A 351 8.08 21.37 -17.67
N LYS A 352 9.39 21.27 -17.94
CA LYS A 352 10.46 21.87 -17.14
C LYS A 352 10.38 23.40 -17.02
N ASN A 353 9.76 24.06 -18.01
CA ASN A 353 9.65 25.52 -18.08
C ASN A 353 8.27 26.06 -17.69
N ASP A 354 7.36 25.20 -17.21
CA ASP A 354 6.04 25.66 -16.73
C ASP A 354 6.20 26.48 -15.43
N ASP A 355 5.48 27.59 -15.35
CA ASP A 355 5.45 28.49 -14.19
C ASP A 355 4.27 28.13 -13.25
N PRO A 356 4.49 27.94 -11.93
CA PRO A 356 3.41 27.69 -10.98
C PRO A 356 2.44 28.88 -10.77
N ASP A 357 2.84 30.11 -11.12
CA ASP A 357 2.02 31.33 -11.04
C ASP A 357 1.16 31.57 -12.30
N ALA A 358 1.44 30.90 -13.41
CA ALA A 358 0.68 31.05 -14.65
C ALA A 358 -0.62 30.21 -14.61
N ASP A 359 -1.72 30.83 -14.19
CA ASP A 359 -3.06 30.19 -14.14
C ASP A 359 -3.80 30.14 -15.50
N SER A 360 -3.09 30.30 -16.63
CA SER A 360 -3.75 30.41 -17.94
C SER A 360 -2.92 29.87 -19.09
N ALA A 361 -3.62 29.19 -20.01
CA ALA A 361 -3.22 28.84 -21.38
C ALA A 361 -2.83 30.05 -22.28
N ASP A 362 -2.66 31.24 -21.70
CA ASP A 362 -2.22 32.47 -22.38
C ASP A 362 -0.73 32.78 -22.13
N GLY A 363 -0.04 31.97 -21.32
CA GLY A 363 1.42 31.85 -21.45
C GLY A 363 1.65 31.16 -22.79
N SER A 364 1.82 31.98 -23.83
CA SER A 364 1.97 31.60 -25.23
C SER A 364 2.17 30.09 -25.41
N ASP A 365 1.22 29.44 -26.08
CA ASP A 365 1.52 28.29 -26.96
C ASP A 365 2.49 28.75 -28.09
N GLN A 366 3.51 29.55 -27.80
CA GLN A 366 4.82 29.00 -28.03
C GLN A 366 4.88 27.79 -27.08
N GLU A 367 4.40 26.65 -27.57
CA GLU A 367 5.29 25.49 -27.59
C GLU A 367 6.69 26.10 -27.66
N ILE A 368 7.50 25.96 -26.61
CA ILE A 368 8.93 26.11 -26.84
C ILE A 368 9.15 25.03 -27.86
N HIS A 369 9.12 25.49 -29.10
CA HIS A 369 9.10 24.72 -30.31
C HIS A 369 10.52 24.24 -30.30
N ASP A 370 10.76 23.14 -29.59
CA ASP A 370 11.96 22.38 -29.77
C ASP A 370 11.93 22.12 -31.28
N PRO A 371 12.91 22.60 -32.06
CA PRO A 371 12.89 22.40 -33.51
C PRO A 371 12.85 20.92 -33.91
N ASP A 372 12.98 20.03 -32.93
CA ASP A 372 12.80 18.58 -33.01
C ASP A 372 11.32 18.10 -32.89
N ASP A 373 10.37 18.88 -32.34
CA ASP A 373 8.94 18.49 -32.23
C ASP A 373 8.23 18.55 -33.61
N GLU A 374 8.61 19.47 -34.51
CA GLU A 374 8.13 19.48 -35.91
C GLU A 374 8.65 18.32 -36.76
N ARG A 375 9.65 17.57 -36.27
CA ARG A 375 10.11 16.36 -36.97
C ARG A 375 9.22 15.14 -36.70
N MET A 376 8.31 15.22 -35.72
CA MET A 376 7.34 14.16 -35.41
C MET A 376 6.20 14.13 -36.44
N LYS A 377 6.45 13.55 -37.61
CA LYS A 377 5.33 13.12 -38.47
C LYS A 377 4.53 12.05 -37.70
N PRO A 378 3.20 12.18 -37.57
CA PRO A 378 2.38 11.13 -36.98
C PRO A 378 2.48 9.88 -37.86
N VAL A 379 3.34 8.94 -37.48
CA VAL A 379 3.40 7.63 -38.10
C VAL A 379 2.12 6.89 -37.72
N ALA A 380 1.45 6.29 -38.71
CA ALA A 380 0.25 5.50 -38.50
C ALA A 380 0.48 4.48 -37.37
N ARG A 381 -0.23 4.67 -36.24
CA ARG A 381 -0.18 3.76 -35.10
C ARG A 381 -0.83 2.44 -35.53
N LYS A 382 -0.05 1.36 -35.60
CA LYS A 382 -0.57 0.01 -35.87
C LYS A 382 -1.32 -0.51 -34.62
N ASP A 383 -2.18 -1.51 -34.81
CA ASP A 383 -3.02 -2.13 -33.76
C ASP A 383 -4.00 -1.17 -33.06
N VAL A 384 -4.92 -0.62 -33.86
CA VAL A 384 -6.04 0.20 -33.39
C VAL A 384 -6.84 -0.53 -32.31
N GLN A 385 -7.00 0.09 -31.14
CA GLN A 385 -7.75 -0.46 -30.02
C GLN A 385 -8.80 0.52 -29.49
N PRO A 386 -9.82 0.04 -28.74
CA PRO A 386 -10.87 0.90 -28.20
C PRO A 386 -10.31 2.10 -27.43
N THR A 387 -10.64 3.29 -27.89
CA THR A 387 -10.20 4.56 -27.29
C THR A 387 -11.38 5.28 -26.66
N GLY A 388 -11.16 5.93 -25.52
CA GLY A 388 -12.21 6.59 -24.75
C GLY A 388 -11.77 7.88 -24.09
N ARG A 389 -12.71 8.52 -23.39
CA ARG A 389 -12.47 9.68 -22.52
C ARG A 389 -13.15 9.52 -21.17
N VAL A 390 -12.50 9.97 -20.11
CA VAL A 390 -13.07 9.99 -18.75
C VAL A 390 -14.12 11.09 -18.65
N VAL A 391 -15.34 10.73 -18.26
CA VAL A 391 -16.48 11.64 -18.07
C VAL A 391 -16.86 11.84 -16.61
N GLY A 392 -16.22 11.12 -15.70
CA GLY A 392 -16.46 11.24 -14.27
C GLY A 392 -15.58 10.33 -13.43
N VAL A 393 -15.40 10.71 -12.16
CA VAL A 393 -14.66 9.92 -11.17
C VAL A 393 -15.63 9.45 -10.10
N MET A 394 -15.85 8.15 -10.02
CA MET A 394 -16.76 7.53 -9.04
C MET A 394 -16.13 7.45 -7.66
N LYS A 395 -14.81 7.22 -7.60
CA LYS A 395 -14.05 7.15 -6.35
C LYS A 395 -12.62 7.62 -6.60
N ARG A 396 -12.19 8.63 -5.85
CA ARG A 396 -10.79 9.09 -5.83
C ARG A 396 -9.92 8.12 -5.05
N ASN A 397 -8.67 8.00 -5.49
CA ASN A 397 -7.59 7.25 -4.84
C ASN A 397 -6.48 8.20 -4.37
N TRP A 398 -6.86 9.43 -3.98
CA TRP A 398 -5.93 10.39 -3.40
C TRP A 398 -5.42 9.92 -2.05
N ARG A 399 -4.12 10.10 -1.84
CA ARG A 399 -3.40 9.84 -0.61
C ARG A 399 -2.38 10.96 -0.40
N THR A 400 -1.64 10.88 0.68
CA THR A 400 -0.44 11.71 0.82
C THR A 400 0.65 11.17 -0.11
N TYR A 401 1.32 12.08 -0.82
CA TYR A 401 2.36 11.78 -1.80
C TYR A 401 3.70 12.27 -1.30
N VAL A 402 4.74 11.48 -1.52
CA VAL A 402 6.11 11.92 -1.26
C VAL A 402 6.59 12.75 -2.44
N CYS A 403 7.03 13.97 -2.16
CA CYS A 403 7.42 14.95 -3.15
C CYS A 403 8.81 15.52 -2.86
N HIS A 404 9.40 16.04 -3.93
CA HIS A 404 10.55 16.94 -3.92
C HIS A 404 10.12 18.30 -4.44
N LEU A 405 10.89 19.33 -4.10
CA LEU A 405 10.74 20.64 -4.72
C LEU A 405 11.46 20.66 -6.08
N ASP A 406 10.75 21.10 -7.12
CA ASP A 406 11.37 21.42 -8.40
C ASP A 406 12.06 22.80 -8.33
N ARG A 407 13.39 22.83 -8.25
CA ARG A 407 14.15 24.09 -8.18
C ARG A 407 14.02 24.96 -9.43
N SER A 408 13.71 24.40 -10.61
CA SER A 408 13.48 25.24 -11.80
C SER A 408 12.18 26.03 -11.72
N SER A 409 11.25 25.63 -10.84
CA SER A 409 10.01 26.37 -10.60
C SER A 409 10.16 27.53 -9.60
N LEU A 410 11.36 27.72 -9.00
CA LEU A 410 11.58 28.76 -8.01
C LEU A 410 12.07 30.08 -8.63
N PRO A 411 11.43 31.22 -8.33
CA PRO A 411 12.05 32.51 -8.53
C PRO A 411 13.32 32.61 -7.66
N PRO A 412 14.42 33.26 -8.12
CA PRO A 412 15.65 33.40 -7.34
C PRO A 412 15.45 34.01 -5.94
N ALA A 413 14.44 34.88 -5.79
CA ALA A 413 14.09 35.50 -4.50
C ALA A 413 13.36 34.54 -3.52
N ALA A 414 12.79 33.43 -4.01
CA ALA A 414 12.02 32.50 -3.16
C ALA A 414 12.91 31.72 -2.17
N LEU A 415 14.21 31.59 -2.44
CA LEU A 415 15.17 30.93 -1.53
C LEU A 415 15.60 31.84 -0.36
N THR A 416 15.35 33.14 -0.44
CA THR A 416 15.71 34.12 0.60
C THR A 416 14.51 34.82 1.21
N SER A 417 13.34 34.72 0.57
CA SER A 417 12.09 35.30 1.04
C SER A 417 11.39 34.41 2.07
N THR A 418 10.70 35.06 3.01
CA THR A 418 9.76 34.42 3.95
C THR A 418 8.30 34.62 3.53
N THR A 419 8.07 35.20 2.34
CA THR A 419 6.74 35.34 1.75
C THR A 419 6.26 34.00 1.20
N SER A 420 4.95 33.77 1.26
CA SER A 420 4.37 32.57 0.64
C SER A 420 4.55 32.66 -0.88
N THR A 421 5.20 31.67 -1.46
CA THR A 421 5.39 31.54 -2.91
C THR A 421 4.77 30.23 -3.40
N PRO A 422 4.10 30.23 -4.56
CA PRO A 422 3.68 28.99 -5.18
C PRO A 422 4.87 28.26 -5.79
N ILE A 423 4.88 26.95 -5.65
CA ILE A 423 5.95 26.07 -6.11
C ILE A 423 5.34 24.80 -6.71
N PHE A 424 6.10 24.09 -7.55
CA PHE A 424 5.77 22.73 -7.92
C PHE A 424 6.43 21.72 -6.98
N ALA A 425 5.59 20.91 -6.34
CA ALA A 425 5.98 19.70 -5.66
C ALA A 425 5.89 18.54 -6.67
N SER A 426 7.04 17.93 -7.00
CA SER A 426 7.14 16.81 -7.93
C SER A 426 7.07 15.48 -7.14
N PRO A 427 6.01 14.67 -7.31
CA PRO A 427 5.93 13.36 -6.67
C PRO A 427 7.06 12.42 -7.09
N VAL A 428 7.48 11.52 -6.20
CA VAL A 428 8.48 10.49 -6.51
C VAL A 428 7.99 9.52 -7.60
N SER A 429 6.70 9.21 -7.57
CA SER A 429 6.02 8.39 -8.57
C SER A 429 5.70 9.20 -9.83
N ARG A 430 6.25 8.78 -10.98
CA ARG A 430 6.00 9.39 -12.30
C ARG A 430 4.55 9.27 -12.78
N SER A 431 3.76 8.39 -12.17
CA SER A 431 2.35 8.23 -12.48
C SER A 431 1.46 9.33 -11.88
N ILE A 432 2.02 10.22 -11.06
CA ILE A 432 1.30 11.32 -10.42
C ILE A 432 1.85 12.63 -11.02
N PRO A 433 0.97 13.55 -11.48
CA PRO A 433 1.41 14.84 -12.00
C PRO A 433 2.02 15.71 -10.89
N ARG A 434 2.81 16.72 -11.27
CA ARG A 434 3.28 17.76 -10.35
C ARG A 434 2.10 18.43 -9.65
N ILE A 435 2.27 18.76 -8.37
CA ILE A 435 1.25 19.34 -7.51
C ILE A 435 1.67 20.77 -7.18
N ARG A 436 0.78 21.73 -7.40
CA ARG A 436 1.01 23.13 -7.00
C ARG A 436 0.73 23.28 -5.51
N ILE A 437 1.71 23.78 -4.76
CA ILE A 437 1.54 24.11 -3.34
C ILE A 437 2.00 25.55 -3.08
N LEU A 438 1.44 26.19 -2.04
CA LEU A 438 1.87 27.48 -1.54
C LEU A 438 2.73 27.25 -0.30
N THR A 439 3.92 27.85 -0.25
CA THR A 439 4.80 27.67 0.91
C THR A 439 5.64 28.88 1.26
N ARG A 440 5.98 29.03 2.54
CA ARG A 440 6.97 30.00 3.05
C ARG A 440 8.36 29.40 3.27
N GLN A 441 8.47 28.08 3.25
CA GLN A 441 9.68 27.32 3.57
C GLN A 441 10.37 26.76 2.32
N ALA A 442 10.26 27.44 1.16
CA ALA A 442 10.83 26.99 -0.11
C ALA A 442 12.34 26.68 0.00
N ALA A 443 13.08 27.49 0.76
CA ALA A 443 14.50 27.26 1.04
C ALA A 443 14.76 25.91 1.74
N LEU A 444 14.00 25.60 2.79
CA LEU A 444 14.10 24.33 3.52
C LEU A 444 13.71 23.15 2.61
N LEU A 445 12.54 23.25 1.97
CA LEU A 445 12.00 22.19 1.11
C LEU A 445 12.89 21.91 -0.11
N SER A 446 13.71 22.86 -0.55
CA SER A 446 14.66 22.68 -1.67
C SER A 446 15.73 21.61 -1.42
N THR A 447 15.89 21.15 -0.18
CA THR A 447 16.87 20.13 0.23
C THR A 447 16.22 18.93 0.91
N GLN A 448 14.89 18.91 1.03
CA GLN A 448 14.15 17.92 1.81
C GLN A 448 13.18 17.14 0.92
N LYS A 449 12.95 15.89 1.29
CA LYS A 449 11.73 15.16 0.93
C LYS A 449 10.61 15.56 1.87
N PHE A 450 9.40 15.71 1.33
CA PHE A 450 8.24 16.09 2.11
C PHE A 450 6.97 15.47 1.56
N LEU A 451 5.95 15.46 2.42
CA LEU A 451 4.63 14.95 2.12
C LEU A 451 3.70 16.08 1.65
N VAL A 452 2.94 15.79 0.59
CA VAL A 452 1.90 16.68 0.04
C VAL A 452 0.59 15.93 -0.08
N SER A 453 -0.52 16.56 0.29
CA SER A 453 -1.86 16.06 0.00
C SER A 453 -2.50 16.88 -1.12
N ILE A 454 -3.21 16.20 -2.03
CA ILE A 454 -4.01 16.87 -3.07
C ILE A 454 -5.33 17.33 -2.45
N ASP A 455 -5.64 18.61 -2.65
CA ASP A 455 -6.86 19.24 -2.16
C ASP A 455 -7.96 19.22 -3.23
N ARG A 456 -7.60 19.67 -4.44
CA ARG A 456 -8.52 19.77 -5.58
C ARG A 456 -7.76 19.85 -6.90
N TRP A 457 -8.48 19.66 -8.00
CA TRP A 457 -7.96 19.88 -9.35
C TRP A 457 -8.99 20.69 -10.17
N PRO A 458 -8.84 22.02 -10.24
CA PRO A 458 -9.75 22.89 -11.00
C PRO A 458 -9.76 22.58 -12.50
N THR A 459 -10.87 22.88 -13.18
CA THR A 459 -10.99 22.73 -14.65
C THR A 459 -10.16 23.75 -15.43
N THR A 460 -9.76 24.84 -14.78
CA THR A 460 -8.92 25.89 -15.36
C THR A 460 -7.43 25.59 -15.26
N SER A 461 -7.02 24.65 -14.39
CA SER A 461 -5.61 24.38 -14.12
C SER A 461 -5.12 23.08 -14.73
N LYS A 462 -3.92 23.14 -15.33
CA LYS A 462 -3.18 21.96 -15.81
C LYS A 462 -2.76 21.03 -14.67
N TYR A 463 -2.57 21.56 -13.46
CA TYR A 463 -2.01 20.84 -12.31
C TYR A 463 -2.99 20.79 -11.13
N PRO A 464 -2.98 19.71 -10.31
CA PRO A 464 -3.70 19.69 -9.05
C PRO A 464 -3.09 20.69 -8.05
N GLU A 465 -3.95 21.19 -7.16
CA GLU A 465 -3.58 22.00 -6.00
C GLU A 465 -3.51 21.12 -4.76
N GLY A 466 -2.56 21.42 -3.89
CA GLY A 466 -2.38 20.72 -2.62
C GLY A 466 -1.73 21.57 -1.54
N HIS A 467 -1.46 20.93 -0.41
CA HIS A 467 -0.79 21.52 0.73
C HIS A 467 0.30 20.61 1.29
N PHE A 468 1.27 21.23 1.98
CA PHE A 468 2.35 20.54 2.67
C PHE A 468 1.81 19.85 3.94
N VAL A 469 2.34 18.67 4.25
CA VAL A 469 1.96 17.90 5.45
C VAL A 469 3.11 17.82 6.45
N ARG A 470 4.29 17.36 6.03
CA ARG A 470 5.50 17.31 6.88
C ARG A 470 6.74 16.99 6.05
N THR A 471 7.91 17.29 6.59
CA THR A 471 9.19 16.80 6.04
C THR A 471 9.45 15.34 6.44
N LEU A 472 10.23 14.64 5.61
CA LEU A 472 10.66 13.25 5.81
C LEU A 472 12.16 13.16 6.07
N GLY A 473 12.96 14.06 5.52
CA GLY A 473 14.41 14.07 5.66
C GLY A 473 15.11 14.67 4.45
N GLN A 474 16.43 14.81 4.54
CA GLN A 474 17.23 15.40 3.47
C GLN A 474 17.20 14.52 2.21
N VAL A 475 17.14 15.12 1.03
CA VAL A 475 17.20 14.38 -0.25
C VAL A 475 18.53 13.63 -0.32
N GLY A 476 18.46 12.31 -0.60
CA GLY A 476 19.63 11.43 -0.63
C GLY A 476 20.12 10.97 0.75
N SER A 477 19.54 11.43 1.86
CA SER A 477 19.81 10.81 3.17
C SER A 477 19.14 9.45 3.26
N LYS A 478 19.82 8.49 3.89
CA LYS A 478 19.31 7.13 4.06
C LYS A 478 17.96 7.12 4.77
N GLU A 479 17.84 7.82 5.89
CA GLU A 479 16.63 7.90 6.69
C GLU A 479 15.46 8.50 5.88
N GLY A 480 15.72 9.60 5.16
CA GLY A 480 14.70 10.26 4.34
C GLY A 480 14.23 9.40 3.15
N GLU A 481 15.12 8.63 2.53
CA GLU A 481 14.80 7.71 1.44
C GLU A 481 13.99 6.49 1.94
N LEU A 482 14.36 5.92 3.08
CA LEU A 482 13.64 4.81 3.71
C LEU A 482 12.27 5.21 4.24
N GLU A 483 12.13 6.39 4.84
CA GLU A 483 10.80 6.85 5.27
C GLU A 483 9.92 7.18 4.05
N SER A 484 10.52 7.76 3.00
CA SER A 484 9.86 8.02 1.73
C SER A 484 9.30 6.76 1.07
N LEU A 485 10.05 5.66 1.01
CA LEU A 485 9.54 4.44 0.39
C LEU A 485 8.42 3.80 1.23
N LEU A 486 8.50 3.88 2.56
CA LEU A 486 7.45 3.37 3.45
C LEU A 486 6.13 4.13 3.26
N GLU A 487 6.19 5.46 3.19
CA GLU A 487 5.00 6.30 2.94
C GLU A 487 4.43 6.09 1.53
N GLU A 488 5.28 5.98 0.51
CA GLU A 488 4.84 5.82 -0.89
C GLU A 488 4.03 4.55 -1.11
N TRP A 489 4.36 3.48 -0.37
CA TRP A 489 3.66 2.19 -0.40
C TRP A 489 2.68 1.99 0.76
N GLU A 490 2.34 3.07 1.48
CA GLU A 490 1.40 3.12 2.61
C GLU A 490 1.72 2.08 3.72
N VAL A 491 2.99 1.76 3.96
CA VAL A 491 3.41 0.80 5.00
C VAL A 491 3.24 1.46 6.38
N PRO A 492 2.43 0.90 7.31
CA PRO A 492 2.33 1.46 8.65
C PRO A 492 3.60 1.16 9.46
N TYR A 493 4.45 2.16 9.70
CA TYR A 493 5.72 2.00 10.43
C TYR A 493 5.76 2.71 11.78
N ARG A 494 4.63 3.28 12.22
CA ARG A 494 4.53 3.93 13.53
C ARG A 494 4.73 2.91 14.67
N PRO A 495 5.28 3.33 15.82
CA PRO A 495 5.34 2.50 17.02
C PRO A 495 3.95 2.01 17.44
N PHE A 496 3.89 0.85 18.10
CA PHE A 496 2.65 0.33 18.66
C PHE A 496 2.15 1.22 19.80
N SER A 497 0.84 1.49 19.85
CA SER A 497 0.22 2.29 20.89
C SER A 497 0.13 1.55 22.23
N ASN A 498 -0.05 2.29 23.33
CA ASN A 498 -0.21 1.69 24.66
C ASN A 498 -1.40 0.73 24.77
N ALA A 499 -2.49 0.98 24.04
CA ALA A 499 -3.64 0.07 23.99
C ALA A 499 -3.31 -1.28 23.33
N ILE A 500 -2.36 -1.29 22.40
CA ILE A 500 -1.85 -2.52 21.78
C ILE A 500 -0.88 -3.21 22.73
N LEU A 501 0.04 -2.46 23.34
CA LEU A 501 1.02 -3.01 24.28
C LEU A 501 0.38 -3.57 25.56
N SER A 502 -0.74 -3.01 26.01
CA SER A 502 -1.49 -3.55 27.18
C SER A 502 -2.15 -4.91 26.92
N CYS A 503 -2.20 -5.36 25.67
CA CYS A 503 -2.68 -6.69 25.31
C CYS A 503 -1.56 -7.76 25.42
N LEU A 504 -0.31 -7.37 25.70
CA LEU A 504 0.80 -8.30 25.91
C LEU A 504 0.68 -9.01 27.28
N PRO A 505 1.26 -10.22 27.44
CA PRO A 505 1.35 -10.88 28.73
C PRO A 505 2.04 -9.99 29.77
N GLN A 506 1.48 -9.93 30.99
CA GLN A 506 2.01 -9.09 32.07
C GLN A 506 3.42 -9.52 32.51
N GLU A 507 3.72 -10.81 32.37
CA GLU A 507 5.02 -11.40 32.67
C GLU A 507 6.12 -10.92 31.72
N GLY A 508 5.76 -10.32 30.58
CA GLY A 508 6.71 -9.81 29.60
C GLY A 508 7.63 -10.92 29.08
N GLU A 509 8.94 -10.67 29.07
CA GLU A 509 9.96 -11.64 28.64
C GLU A 509 10.11 -12.83 29.60
N SER A 510 9.61 -12.72 30.84
CA SER A 510 9.66 -13.80 31.84
C SER A 510 8.55 -14.84 31.66
N TRP A 511 7.69 -14.67 30.65
CA TRP A 511 6.67 -15.66 30.34
C TRP A 511 7.31 -16.98 29.90
N VAL A 512 6.84 -18.09 30.52
CA VAL A 512 7.27 -19.45 30.20
C VAL A 512 6.04 -20.35 30.07
N VAL A 513 6.19 -21.47 29.36
CA VAL A 513 5.16 -22.50 29.32
C VAL A 513 5.03 -23.10 30.74
N PRO A 514 3.83 -23.13 31.35
CA PRO A 514 3.68 -23.72 32.67
C PRO A 514 3.93 -25.24 32.62
N PRO A 515 4.39 -25.86 33.72
CA PRO A 515 4.49 -27.31 33.81
C PRO A 515 3.15 -27.97 33.48
N LYS A 516 3.19 -29.11 32.78
CA LYS A 516 1.97 -29.82 32.34
C LYS A 516 1.07 -30.27 33.49
N ASP A 517 1.68 -30.64 34.62
CA ASP A 517 0.97 -31.08 35.82
C ASP A 517 0.46 -29.92 36.69
N ASP A 518 0.84 -28.67 36.36
CA ASP A 518 0.49 -27.44 37.09
C ASP A 518 0.10 -26.33 36.10
N ASP A 519 -1.10 -26.45 35.52
CA ASP A 519 -1.62 -25.55 34.48
C ASP A 519 -2.86 -24.75 34.94
N PRO A 520 -2.69 -23.76 35.83
CA PRO A 520 -3.81 -22.98 36.37
C PRO A 520 -4.53 -22.12 35.31
N LYS A 521 -3.89 -21.89 34.15
CA LYS A 521 -4.41 -21.07 33.05
C LYS A 521 -5.02 -21.90 31.90
N GLY A 522 -5.00 -23.23 31.99
CA GLY A 522 -5.52 -24.12 30.95
C GLY A 522 -4.75 -24.04 29.62
N ILE A 523 -3.47 -23.65 29.63
CA ILE A 523 -2.61 -23.54 28.45
C ILE A 523 -2.46 -24.89 27.74
N TRP A 524 -2.41 -26.00 28.48
CA TRP A 524 -2.28 -27.37 27.95
C TRP A 524 -3.60 -27.96 27.44
N GLN A 525 -4.74 -27.27 27.62
CA GLN A 525 -6.03 -27.77 27.14
C GLN A 525 -6.02 -27.93 25.62
N GLY A 526 -6.24 -29.17 25.15
CA GLY A 526 -6.23 -29.51 23.74
C GLY A 526 -4.85 -29.47 23.08
N ARG A 527 -3.75 -29.42 23.86
CA ARG A 527 -2.37 -29.47 23.37
C ARG A 527 -1.76 -30.85 23.55
N VAL A 528 -0.99 -31.28 22.55
CA VAL A 528 -0.13 -32.46 22.62
C VAL A 528 1.27 -32.05 23.07
N ASP A 529 1.85 -32.83 23.98
CA ASP A 529 3.23 -32.66 24.40
C ASP A 529 4.16 -33.31 23.38
N LEU A 530 4.98 -32.51 22.70
CA LEU A 530 5.93 -32.93 21.67
C LEU A 530 7.35 -32.45 22.01
N ARG A 531 7.63 -32.15 23.29
CA ARG A 531 8.95 -31.67 23.74
C ARG A 531 10.06 -32.71 23.55
N ASP A 532 9.70 -33.99 23.53
CA ASP A 532 10.63 -35.11 23.33
C ASP A 532 10.98 -35.35 21.85
N GLU A 533 10.23 -34.78 20.91
CA GLU A 533 10.54 -34.87 19.49
C GLU A 533 11.82 -34.10 19.15
N ILE A 534 12.62 -34.63 18.21
CA ILE A 534 13.87 -34.01 17.77
C ILE A 534 13.58 -32.96 16.69
N VAL A 535 13.09 -31.82 17.16
CA VAL A 535 12.70 -30.67 16.33
C VAL A 535 13.88 -29.72 16.10
N CYS A 536 14.03 -29.16 14.91
CA CYS A 536 14.93 -28.04 14.62
C CYS A 536 14.31 -27.02 13.67
N SER A 537 14.80 -25.77 13.66
CA SER A 537 14.47 -24.78 12.63
C SER A 537 15.62 -24.61 11.63
N ILE A 538 15.30 -24.18 10.41
CA ILE A 538 16.27 -23.90 9.34
C ILE A 538 15.87 -22.58 8.67
N ASP A 539 16.63 -21.53 8.94
CA ASP A 539 16.25 -20.15 8.65
C ASP A 539 17.35 -19.36 7.92
N PRO A 540 17.05 -18.18 7.36
CA PRO A 540 18.07 -17.24 6.92
C PRO A 540 18.99 -16.80 8.08
N PRO A 541 20.25 -16.42 7.81
CA PRO A 541 21.13 -15.88 8.84
C PRO A 541 20.52 -14.62 9.47
N GLY A 542 20.57 -14.51 10.80
CA GLY A 542 20.02 -13.38 11.55
C GLY A 542 18.50 -13.42 11.77
N CYS A 543 17.82 -14.50 11.39
CA CYS A 543 16.39 -14.68 11.68
C CYS A 543 16.12 -14.66 13.19
N GLN A 544 15.16 -13.82 13.62
CA GLN A 544 14.74 -13.72 15.02
C GLN A 544 13.29 -14.17 15.22
N ASP A 545 12.48 -14.02 14.18
CA ASP A 545 11.06 -14.36 14.08
C ASP A 545 10.89 -15.76 13.46
N ILE A 546 11.36 -16.79 14.17
CA ILE A 546 11.30 -18.19 13.71
C ILE A 546 9.86 -18.69 13.81
N ASP A 547 9.17 -18.74 12.67
CA ASP A 547 7.79 -19.20 12.55
C ASP A 547 7.68 -20.73 12.53
N ASP A 548 8.64 -21.41 11.92
CA ASP A 548 8.55 -22.84 11.61
C ASP A 548 9.71 -23.66 12.16
N ALA A 549 9.40 -24.90 12.52
CA ALA A 549 10.36 -25.92 12.90
C ALA A 549 9.91 -27.28 12.37
N LEU A 550 10.86 -28.18 12.12
CA LEU A 550 10.62 -29.46 11.48
C LEU A 550 11.20 -30.62 12.29
N HIS A 551 10.59 -31.80 12.17
CA HIS A 551 11.19 -33.06 12.57
C HIS A 551 10.85 -34.18 11.58
N ALA A 552 11.65 -35.24 11.59
CA ALA A 552 11.25 -36.51 10.98
C ALA A 552 11.87 -37.71 11.71
N LYS A 553 11.12 -38.82 11.76
CA LYS A 553 11.59 -40.10 12.28
C LYS A 553 10.96 -41.26 11.52
N ARG A 554 11.60 -42.44 11.57
CA ARG A 554 11.02 -43.68 11.05
C ARG A 554 10.10 -44.32 12.08
N LEU A 555 8.95 -44.78 11.63
CA LEU A 555 7.97 -45.52 12.42
C LEU A 555 8.26 -47.03 12.39
N PRO A 556 7.76 -47.81 13.37
CA PRO A 556 7.97 -49.26 13.42
C PRO A 556 7.43 -50.04 12.20
N ASN A 557 6.43 -49.48 11.50
CA ASN A 557 5.84 -50.06 10.29
C ASN A 557 6.66 -49.76 9.01
N GLY A 558 7.77 -49.03 9.11
CA GLY A 558 8.63 -48.63 7.99
C GLY A 558 8.29 -47.27 7.39
N ASN A 559 7.11 -46.71 7.68
CA ASN A 559 6.73 -45.37 7.25
C ASN A 559 7.54 -44.30 7.98
N ILE A 560 7.39 -43.06 7.53
CA ILE A 560 8.08 -41.89 8.06
C ILE A 560 7.03 -40.98 8.70
N GLU A 561 7.24 -40.64 9.97
CA GLU A 561 6.54 -39.52 10.59
C GLU A 561 7.36 -38.26 10.31
N ALA A 562 6.73 -37.27 9.68
CA ALA A 562 7.31 -35.95 9.47
C ALA A 562 6.37 -34.89 10.06
N GLY A 563 6.92 -33.90 10.74
CA GLY A 563 6.13 -32.82 11.34
C GLY A 563 6.65 -31.44 10.98
N VAL A 564 5.70 -30.54 10.75
CA VAL A 564 5.92 -29.09 10.70
C VAL A 564 5.21 -28.47 11.89
N HIS A 565 5.96 -27.72 12.69
CA HIS A 565 5.51 -27.05 13.89
C HIS A 565 5.56 -25.55 13.65
N ILE A 566 4.41 -24.88 13.71
CA ILE A 566 4.29 -23.44 13.45
C ILE A 566 4.02 -22.69 14.74
N ALA A 567 4.65 -21.53 14.94
CA ALA A 567 4.44 -20.65 16.09
C ALA A 567 2.95 -20.42 16.40
N ASP A 568 2.53 -20.62 17.65
CA ASP A 568 1.13 -20.42 18.06
C ASP A 568 0.81 -18.97 18.44
N VAL A 569 0.81 -18.09 17.44
CA VAL A 569 0.45 -16.67 17.62
C VAL A 569 -0.98 -16.49 18.11
N THR A 570 -1.90 -17.37 17.70
CA THR A 570 -3.33 -17.26 18.07
C THR A 570 -3.61 -17.49 19.55
N HIS A 571 -2.64 -18.03 20.30
CA HIS A 571 -2.72 -18.08 21.76
C HIS A 571 -2.62 -16.68 22.39
N PHE A 572 -1.75 -15.81 21.84
CA PHE A 572 -1.48 -14.48 22.37
C PHE A 572 -2.32 -13.38 21.70
N VAL A 573 -2.69 -13.56 20.42
CA VAL A 573 -3.44 -12.57 19.64
C VAL A 573 -4.91 -12.99 19.54
N HIS A 574 -5.72 -12.54 20.49
CA HIS A 574 -7.15 -12.81 20.56
C HIS A 574 -7.98 -11.94 19.60
N PRO A 575 -9.06 -12.46 18.99
CA PRO A 575 -9.93 -11.68 18.11
C PRO A 575 -10.52 -10.43 18.77
N ASP A 576 -10.79 -9.41 17.96
CA ASP A 576 -11.50 -8.18 18.33
C ASP A 576 -10.85 -7.31 19.43
N ASN A 577 -9.57 -7.54 19.74
CA ASN A 577 -8.79 -6.67 20.62
C ASN A 577 -7.93 -5.66 19.83
N PRO A 578 -7.35 -4.63 20.48
CA PRO A 578 -6.48 -3.66 19.81
C PRO A 578 -5.30 -4.27 19.05
N MET A 579 -4.70 -5.35 19.57
CA MET A 579 -3.57 -6.03 18.92
C MET A 579 -4.00 -6.72 17.61
N ASP A 580 -5.14 -7.38 17.61
CA ASP A 580 -5.74 -8.01 16.43
C ASP A 580 -6.10 -6.99 15.35
N ALA A 581 -6.69 -5.86 15.76
CA ALA A 581 -7.01 -4.76 14.86
C ALA A 581 -5.75 -4.16 14.21
N GLU A 582 -4.66 -4.00 14.96
CA GLU A 582 -3.39 -3.53 14.43
C GLU A 582 -2.75 -4.56 13.49
N ALA A 583 -2.72 -5.84 13.88
CA ALA A 583 -2.21 -6.92 13.03
C ALA A 583 -3.00 -7.02 11.70
N ALA A 584 -4.33 -6.88 11.76
CA ALA A 584 -5.19 -6.82 10.58
C ALA A 584 -4.93 -5.58 9.70
N SER A 585 -4.65 -4.44 10.31
CA SER A 585 -4.34 -3.18 9.63
C SER A 585 -2.99 -3.22 8.91
N ARG A 586 -1.96 -3.77 9.56
CA ARG A 586 -0.62 -3.98 8.98
C ARG A 586 -0.62 -5.10 7.95
N GLY A 587 -1.34 -6.20 8.20
CA GLY A 587 -1.55 -7.33 7.30
C GLY A 587 -0.33 -8.23 7.10
N THR A 588 0.88 -7.67 7.04
CA THR A 588 2.15 -8.39 6.89
C THR A 588 3.30 -7.59 7.48
N THR A 589 4.36 -8.27 7.96
CA THR A 589 5.67 -7.65 8.22
C THR A 589 6.31 -7.24 6.90
N VAL A 590 6.98 -6.09 6.88
CA VAL A 590 7.72 -5.58 5.71
C VAL A 590 9.22 -5.69 5.98
N TYR A 591 9.94 -6.38 5.08
CA TYR A 591 11.39 -6.54 5.14
C TYR A 591 12.02 -5.59 4.13
N LEU A 592 12.83 -4.66 4.62
CA LEU A 592 13.73 -3.81 3.86
C LEU A 592 15.17 -4.33 4.04
N VAL A 593 16.14 -3.75 3.34
CA VAL A 593 17.53 -4.20 3.42
C VAL A 593 18.14 -4.00 4.81
N ASP A 594 17.87 -2.86 5.47
CA ASP A 594 18.41 -2.52 6.79
C ASP A 594 17.39 -2.59 7.93
N LYS A 595 16.10 -2.60 7.60
CA LYS A 595 15.01 -2.46 8.57
C LYS A 595 13.91 -3.48 8.35
N ARG A 596 13.34 -3.96 9.46
CA ARG A 596 12.13 -4.76 9.50
C ARG A 596 11.01 -3.94 10.16
N VAL A 597 9.84 -3.88 9.51
CA VAL A 597 8.63 -3.25 10.08
C VAL A 597 7.66 -4.34 10.48
N ASP A 598 7.61 -4.63 11.77
CA ASP A 598 6.91 -5.79 12.32
C ASP A 598 5.38 -5.66 12.28
N MET A 599 4.70 -6.77 12.00
CA MET A 599 3.24 -6.88 12.15
C MET A 599 2.82 -6.91 13.63
N LEU A 600 3.62 -7.56 14.48
CA LEU A 600 3.37 -7.75 15.91
C LEU A 600 4.47 -7.08 16.75
N PRO A 601 4.20 -6.70 18.01
CA PRO A 601 5.24 -6.19 18.90
C PRO A 601 6.40 -7.18 19.06
N ALA A 602 7.63 -6.65 19.19
CA ALA A 602 8.86 -7.44 19.27
C ALA A 602 8.78 -8.56 20.33
N LEU A 603 8.20 -8.29 21.51
CA LEU A 603 8.02 -9.29 22.56
C LEU A 603 7.33 -10.57 22.04
N LEU A 604 6.28 -10.45 21.23
CA LEU A 604 5.64 -11.62 20.62
C LEU A 604 6.47 -12.16 19.45
N GLY A 605 6.87 -11.27 18.54
CA GLY A 605 7.45 -11.67 17.25
C GLY A 605 8.84 -12.32 17.36
N THR A 606 9.73 -11.78 18.21
CA THR A 606 11.12 -12.25 18.32
C THR A 606 11.39 -13.09 19.56
N ASN A 607 10.44 -13.19 20.49
CA ASN A 607 10.62 -13.94 21.74
C ASN A 607 9.53 -14.98 22.03
N LEU A 608 8.31 -14.56 22.38
CA LEU A 608 7.31 -15.48 22.95
C LEU A 608 6.73 -16.46 21.91
N CYS A 609 6.48 -16.00 20.68
CA CYS A 609 5.98 -16.85 19.61
C CYS A 609 7.12 -17.53 18.82
N SER A 610 8.29 -16.87 18.72
CA SER A 610 9.44 -17.38 18.00
C SER A 610 9.89 -18.74 18.56
N LEU A 611 10.04 -19.74 17.68
CA LEU A 611 10.40 -21.12 18.03
C LEU A 611 11.90 -21.29 18.30
N ARG A 612 12.41 -20.45 19.22
CA ARG A 612 13.82 -20.41 19.63
C ARG A 612 14.30 -21.78 20.14
N PRO A 613 15.58 -22.13 19.92
CA PRO A 613 16.12 -23.40 20.40
C PRO A 613 16.24 -23.39 21.93
N TYR A 614 16.21 -24.59 22.52
CA TYR A 614 16.43 -24.87 23.95
C TYR A 614 15.38 -24.30 24.92
N VAL A 615 14.25 -23.80 24.42
CA VAL A 615 13.16 -23.28 25.25
C VAL A 615 11.83 -23.88 24.80
N GLU A 616 10.94 -24.12 25.76
CA GLU A 616 9.59 -24.58 25.48
C GLU A 616 8.77 -23.48 24.81
N ARG A 617 8.05 -23.85 23.74
CA ARG A 617 7.23 -22.94 22.94
C ARG A 617 5.91 -23.59 22.54
N LEU A 618 4.87 -22.76 22.48
CA LEU A 618 3.56 -23.16 21.98
C LEU A 618 3.59 -23.19 20.45
N ALA A 619 3.08 -24.27 19.87
CA ALA A 619 3.03 -24.45 18.43
C ALA A 619 1.65 -24.97 17.97
N PHE A 620 1.41 -24.84 16.67
CA PHE A 620 0.38 -25.54 15.92
C PHE A 620 1.11 -26.50 14.97
N SER A 621 1.01 -27.80 15.24
CA SER A 621 1.69 -28.86 14.50
C SER A 621 0.80 -29.51 13.46
N VAL A 622 1.40 -29.75 12.30
CA VAL A 622 0.89 -30.63 11.24
C VAL A 622 1.85 -31.81 11.15
N ILE A 623 1.34 -33.01 11.38
CA ILE A 623 2.13 -34.24 11.44
C ILE A 623 1.58 -35.21 10.42
N TRP A 624 2.44 -35.71 9.54
CA TRP A 624 2.09 -36.66 8.50
C TRP A 624 2.70 -38.02 8.79
N GLU A 625 1.95 -39.06 8.46
CA GLU A 625 2.53 -40.36 8.14
C GLU A 625 2.72 -40.43 6.62
N ILE A 626 3.96 -40.69 6.19
CA ILE A 626 4.38 -40.67 4.79
C ILE A 626 5.07 -41.99 4.47
N ASP A 627 4.72 -42.60 3.35
CA ASP A 627 5.44 -43.80 2.88
C ASP A 627 6.83 -43.45 2.31
N GLU A 628 7.63 -44.46 1.96
CA GLU A 628 8.97 -44.23 1.42
C GLU A 628 8.96 -43.45 0.10
N ASP A 629 7.86 -43.50 -0.67
CA ASP A 629 7.70 -42.82 -1.95
C ASP A 629 7.11 -41.42 -1.84
N ALA A 630 7.04 -40.86 -0.62
CA ALA A 630 6.49 -39.55 -0.34
C ALA A 630 4.99 -39.43 -0.71
N ASN A 631 4.22 -40.51 -0.56
CA ASN A 631 2.75 -40.45 -0.57
C ASN A 631 2.25 -40.25 0.86
N LEU A 632 1.22 -39.41 1.01
CA LEU A 632 0.58 -39.19 2.31
C LEU A 632 -0.32 -40.36 2.65
N VAL A 633 -0.05 -40.99 3.80
CA VAL A 633 -0.88 -42.05 4.39
C VAL A 633 -1.92 -41.43 5.31
N ASP A 634 -1.50 -40.55 6.22
CA ASP A 634 -2.38 -39.82 7.14
C ASP A 634 -1.84 -38.41 7.46
N VAL A 635 -2.72 -37.54 7.95
CA VAL A 635 -2.38 -36.21 8.43
C VAL A 635 -3.14 -35.84 9.70
N ARG A 636 -2.41 -35.42 10.72
CA ARG A 636 -2.94 -34.96 12.01
C ARG A 636 -2.59 -33.49 12.25
N PHE A 637 -3.60 -32.74 12.70
CA PHE A 637 -3.47 -31.33 13.08
C PHE A 637 -3.69 -31.20 14.58
N THR A 638 -2.76 -30.54 15.29
CA THR A 638 -2.90 -30.38 16.74
C THR A 638 -2.18 -29.14 17.24
N LYS A 639 -2.73 -28.47 18.26
CA LYS A 639 -1.96 -27.53 19.07
C LYS A 639 -0.96 -28.35 19.89
N SER A 640 0.22 -27.82 20.16
CA SER A 640 1.25 -28.55 20.86
C SER A 640 2.17 -27.63 21.67
N VAL A 641 3.02 -28.27 22.46
CA VAL A 641 4.21 -27.67 23.08
C VAL A 641 5.42 -28.41 22.54
N ILE A 642 6.41 -27.67 22.04
CA ILE A 642 7.68 -28.21 21.53
C ILE A 642 8.86 -27.59 22.26
N ALA A 643 10.02 -28.22 22.15
CA ALA A 643 11.30 -27.67 22.60
C ALA A 643 12.35 -27.93 21.51
N SER A 644 12.55 -26.95 20.63
CA SER A 644 13.49 -27.07 19.51
C SER A 644 14.90 -27.36 20.02
N LYS A 645 15.59 -28.32 19.39
CA LYS A 645 16.92 -28.79 19.79
C LYS A 645 18.04 -27.98 19.16
N GLU A 646 17.77 -27.28 18.06
CA GLU A 646 18.74 -26.40 17.40
C GLU A 646 18.04 -25.45 16.41
N ALA A 647 18.65 -24.29 16.17
CA ALA A 647 18.26 -23.38 15.10
C ALA A 647 19.41 -23.21 14.09
N PHE A 648 19.23 -23.72 12.88
CA PHE A 648 20.26 -23.71 11.84
C PHE A 648 20.07 -22.54 10.88
N THR A 649 21.18 -22.02 10.36
CA THR A 649 21.15 -21.34 9.07
C THR A 649 21.03 -22.37 7.94
N TYR A 650 20.53 -21.98 6.77
CA TYR A 650 20.50 -22.88 5.60
C TYR A 650 21.86 -23.52 5.30
N GLU A 651 22.93 -22.71 5.29
CA GLU A 651 24.29 -23.21 5.04
C GLU A 651 24.76 -24.18 6.14
N ALA A 652 24.46 -23.91 7.42
CA ALA A 652 24.83 -24.81 8.52
C ALA A 652 24.08 -26.15 8.45
N ALA A 653 22.78 -26.12 8.13
CA ALA A 653 21.99 -27.32 7.90
C ALA A 653 22.50 -28.13 6.70
N GLN A 654 22.90 -27.46 5.61
CA GLN A 654 23.47 -28.09 4.42
C GLN A 654 24.78 -28.81 4.76
N LYS A 655 25.73 -28.11 5.42
CA LYS A 655 27.00 -28.69 5.88
C LYS A 655 26.77 -29.90 6.78
N ARG A 656 25.84 -29.81 7.73
CA ARG A 656 25.49 -30.91 8.63
C ARG A 656 24.89 -32.12 7.89
N LYS A 657 23.99 -31.86 6.94
CA LYS A 657 23.36 -32.90 6.10
C LYS A 657 24.42 -33.70 5.33
N ASP A 658 25.38 -32.98 4.75
CA ASP A 658 26.38 -33.53 3.83
C ASP A 658 27.55 -34.23 4.56
N ASP A 659 27.82 -33.88 5.82
CA ASP A 659 28.85 -34.53 6.63
C ASP A 659 28.44 -35.95 7.07
N LYS A 660 28.97 -36.96 6.38
CA LYS A 660 28.70 -38.38 6.62
C LYS A 660 29.17 -38.90 7.99
N SER A 661 30.05 -38.17 8.69
CA SER A 661 30.52 -38.57 10.02
C SER A 661 29.45 -38.37 11.10
N LEU A 662 28.56 -37.40 10.91
CA LEU A 662 27.45 -37.11 11.81
C LEU A 662 26.29 -38.08 11.61
N ASN A 663 25.88 -38.76 12.67
CA ASN A 663 24.83 -39.80 12.66
C ASN A 663 23.90 -39.72 13.87
N ASP A 664 23.89 -38.59 14.57
CA ASP A 664 22.94 -38.32 15.65
C ASP A 664 21.49 -38.22 15.12
N PRO A 665 20.47 -38.40 15.99
CA PRO A 665 19.06 -38.40 15.59
C PRO A 665 18.63 -37.14 14.82
N LEU A 666 19.18 -35.96 15.17
CA LEU A 666 18.85 -34.71 14.51
C LEU A 666 19.37 -34.69 13.06
N THR A 667 20.63 -35.08 12.85
CA THR A 667 21.21 -35.19 11.50
C THR A 667 20.45 -36.19 10.63
N ASN A 668 20.09 -37.35 11.19
CA ASN A 668 19.32 -38.35 10.46
C ASN A 668 17.91 -37.86 10.14
N GLY A 669 17.28 -37.08 11.03
CA GLY A 669 16.01 -36.40 10.78
C GLY A 669 16.10 -35.42 9.61
N ILE A 670 17.13 -34.58 9.55
CA ILE A 670 17.36 -33.64 8.43
C ILE A 670 17.55 -34.38 7.10
N ARG A 671 18.33 -35.46 7.09
CA ARG A 671 18.50 -36.30 5.88
C ARG A 671 17.21 -36.95 5.44
N LEU A 672 16.39 -37.42 6.39
CA LEU A 672 15.09 -38.02 6.10
C LEU A 672 14.12 -36.99 5.52
N LEU A 673 14.02 -35.81 6.12
CA LEU A 673 13.28 -34.67 5.57
C LEU A 673 13.73 -34.36 4.14
N ASN A 674 15.04 -34.24 3.91
CA ASN A 674 15.59 -33.95 2.59
C ASN A 674 15.20 -35.01 1.55
N SER A 675 15.29 -36.30 1.91
CA SER A 675 14.93 -37.39 1.01
C SER A 675 13.46 -37.34 0.56
N ILE A 676 12.56 -36.95 1.47
CA ILE A 676 11.14 -36.77 1.17
C ILE A 676 10.90 -35.49 0.35
N ALA A 677 11.57 -34.39 0.70
CA ALA A 677 11.43 -33.13 -0.02
C ALA A 677 11.82 -33.26 -1.51
N ILE A 678 12.89 -33.98 -1.84
CA ILE A 678 13.26 -34.25 -3.24
C ILE A 678 12.12 -34.94 -3.99
N LYS A 679 11.48 -35.95 -3.38
CA LYS A 679 10.36 -36.68 -3.99
C LYS A 679 9.10 -35.82 -4.12
N LEU A 680 8.76 -35.03 -3.09
CA LEU A 680 7.63 -34.09 -3.13
C LEU A 680 7.83 -33.06 -4.24
N ARG A 681 9.04 -32.50 -4.35
CA ARG A 681 9.40 -31.56 -5.42
C ARG A 681 9.22 -32.19 -6.79
N ALA A 682 9.77 -33.38 -7.02
CA ALA A 682 9.65 -34.08 -8.29
C ALA A 682 8.18 -34.25 -8.72
N LYS A 683 7.31 -34.72 -7.81
CA LYS A 683 5.86 -34.85 -8.06
C LYS A 683 5.19 -33.51 -8.36
N ARG A 684 5.57 -32.44 -7.66
CA ARG A 684 5.03 -31.09 -7.87
C ARG A 684 5.39 -30.54 -9.25
N PHE A 685 6.63 -30.74 -9.71
CA PHE A 685 7.05 -30.34 -11.06
C PHE A 685 6.41 -31.22 -12.15
N GLU A 686 6.26 -32.52 -11.92
CA GLU A 686 5.51 -33.41 -12.81
C GLU A 686 4.03 -32.99 -12.96
N ALA A 687 3.42 -32.50 -11.88
CA ALA A 687 2.08 -31.91 -11.90
C ALA A 687 2.00 -30.57 -12.66
N GLY A 688 3.14 -29.98 -13.04
CA GLY A 688 3.24 -28.77 -13.85
C GLY A 688 3.46 -27.48 -13.05
N ALA A 689 4.13 -27.55 -11.89
CA ALA A 689 4.53 -26.35 -11.16
C ALA A 689 5.59 -25.54 -11.91
N LEU A 690 5.55 -24.22 -11.74
CA LEU A 690 6.47 -23.32 -12.42
C LEU A 690 7.64 -22.94 -11.51
N ASN A 691 8.86 -22.97 -12.05
CA ASN A 691 9.99 -22.27 -11.45
C ASN A 691 10.15 -20.89 -12.11
N LEU A 692 9.66 -19.87 -11.42
CA LEU A 692 9.67 -18.47 -11.86
C LEU A 692 10.56 -17.59 -10.97
N ALA A 693 11.38 -18.19 -10.11
CA ALA A 693 12.21 -17.45 -9.17
C ALA A 693 13.18 -16.53 -9.92
N SER A 694 13.07 -15.23 -9.66
CA SER A 694 14.09 -14.27 -10.05
C SER A 694 15.29 -14.44 -9.11
N PRO A 695 16.54 -14.35 -9.61
CA PRO A 695 17.71 -14.30 -8.75
C PRO A 695 17.55 -13.17 -7.73
N GLU A 696 17.51 -13.51 -6.45
CA GLU A 696 17.50 -12.52 -5.37
C GLU A 696 18.92 -11.98 -5.19
N VAL A 697 19.05 -10.67 -4.99
CA VAL A 697 20.32 -10.05 -4.63
C VAL A 697 20.42 -9.89 -3.11
N LYS A 698 21.59 -10.15 -2.57
CA LYS A 698 21.99 -9.90 -1.19
C LYS A 698 22.94 -8.72 -1.17
N ILE A 699 22.66 -7.77 -0.29
CA ILE A 699 23.46 -6.57 -0.11
C ILE A 699 24.31 -6.77 1.14
N HIS A 700 25.63 -6.63 0.99
CA HIS A 700 26.60 -6.72 2.07
C HIS A 700 26.87 -5.32 2.61
N MET A 701 26.60 -5.13 3.90
CA MET A 701 26.91 -3.89 4.62
C MET A 701 28.34 -3.94 5.15
N GLU A 702 28.94 -2.78 5.39
CA GLU A 702 30.33 -2.69 5.89
C GLU A 702 30.52 -3.29 7.29
N SER A 703 29.51 -3.21 8.12
CA SER A 703 29.43 -3.91 9.40
C SER A 703 27.97 -4.09 9.79
N ALA A 704 27.69 -4.86 10.86
CA ALA A 704 26.32 -4.99 11.39
C ALA A 704 25.76 -3.67 11.95
N GLU A 705 26.63 -2.71 12.23
CA GLU A 705 26.31 -1.38 12.78
C GLU A 705 26.42 -0.27 11.72
N SER A 706 27.14 -0.51 10.61
CA SER A 706 27.28 0.44 9.50
C SER A 706 26.08 0.35 8.56
N SER A 707 25.67 1.52 8.09
CA SER A 707 24.55 1.68 7.18
C SER A 707 24.91 1.48 5.71
N ASP A 708 26.20 1.44 5.40
CA ASP A 708 26.71 1.67 4.05
C ASP A 708 26.99 0.32 3.35
N PRO A 709 26.45 0.10 2.14
CA PRO A 709 26.66 -1.14 1.41
C PRO A 709 28.05 -1.17 0.78
N ILE A 710 28.79 -2.27 0.99
CA ILE A 710 30.05 -2.56 0.29
C ILE A 710 29.75 -3.19 -1.07
N ASP A 711 28.87 -4.21 -1.07
CA ASP A 711 28.76 -5.11 -2.21
C ASP A 711 27.34 -5.65 -2.43
N VAL A 712 27.06 -6.09 -3.66
CA VAL A 712 25.84 -6.75 -4.10
C VAL A 712 26.22 -8.08 -4.73
N GLU A 713 25.75 -9.16 -4.12
CA GLU A 713 25.95 -10.54 -4.61
C GLU A 713 24.62 -11.22 -4.89
N GLN A 714 24.62 -12.22 -5.76
CA GLN A 714 23.44 -13.05 -5.94
C GLN A 714 23.34 -14.05 -4.79
N LYS A 715 22.13 -14.21 -4.26
CA LYS A 715 21.84 -15.14 -3.18
C LYS A 715 21.98 -16.58 -3.68
N GLU A 716 22.88 -17.35 -3.06
CA GLU A 716 23.00 -18.78 -3.30
C GLU A 716 21.78 -19.54 -2.76
N MET A 717 21.29 -20.51 -3.52
CA MET A 717 20.16 -21.37 -3.13
C MET A 717 20.68 -22.77 -2.81
N TYR A 718 20.53 -23.20 -1.56
CA TYR A 718 20.93 -24.53 -1.10
C TYR A 718 19.79 -25.55 -1.25
N GLU A 719 20.12 -26.84 -1.21
CA GLU A 719 19.12 -27.92 -1.20
C GLU A 719 18.22 -27.83 0.03
N THR A 720 18.77 -27.40 1.17
CA THR A 720 18.01 -27.13 2.39
C THR A 720 16.97 -26.00 2.24
N ASN A 721 17.14 -25.06 1.30
CA ASN A 721 16.08 -24.10 0.96
C ASN A 721 14.88 -24.83 0.34
N SER A 722 15.15 -25.76 -0.59
CA SER A 722 14.10 -26.58 -1.21
C SER A 722 13.45 -27.53 -0.21
N LEU A 723 14.22 -28.08 0.75
CA LEU A 723 13.70 -28.91 1.84
C LEU A 723 12.59 -28.18 2.60
N VAL A 724 12.89 -26.99 3.12
CA VAL A 724 11.92 -26.19 3.87
C VAL A 724 10.74 -25.80 2.97
N GLU A 725 11.01 -25.37 1.72
CA GLU A 725 9.96 -25.00 0.74
C GLU A 725 8.90 -26.10 0.59
N GLU A 726 9.29 -27.35 0.33
CA GLU A 726 8.34 -28.43 0.05
C GLU A 726 7.49 -28.79 1.28
N PHE A 727 8.07 -28.79 2.49
CA PHE A 727 7.30 -29.05 3.72
C PHE A 727 6.35 -27.91 4.07
N MET A 728 6.74 -26.64 3.83
CA MET A 728 5.84 -25.51 4.01
C MET A 728 4.69 -25.54 3.00
N LEU A 729 4.96 -25.90 1.73
CA LEU A 729 3.92 -26.10 0.72
C LEU A 729 2.97 -27.24 1.13
N LEU A 730 3.50 -28.36 1.61
CA LEU A 730 2.71 -29.49 2.08
C LEU A 730 1.82 -29.12 3.28
N ALA A 731 2.35 -28.38 4.26
CA ALA A 731 1.59 -27.81 5.38
C ALA A 731 0.44 -26.95 4.90
N ASN A 732 0.73 -25.99 4.03
CA ASN A 732 -0.24 -25.06 3.48
C ASN A 732 -1.36 -25.77 2.71
N ILE A 733 -1.03 -26.76 1.87
CA ILE A 733 -2.02 -27.53 1.10
C ILE A 733 -2.89 -28.39 2.02
N SER A 734 -2.28 -29.07 3.00
CA SER A 734 -3.00 -29.93 3.94
C SER A 734 -3.98 -29.12 4.80
N VAL A 735 -3.54 -27.96 5.31
CA VAL A 735 -4.38 -27.05 6.08
C VAL A 735 -5.49 -26.45 5.21
N ALA A 736 -5.18 -26.04 3.97
CA ALA A 736 -6.18 -25.50 3.05
C ALA A 736 -7.34 -26.48 2.79
N LYS A 737 -7.03 -27.77 2.61
CA LYS A 737 -8.05 -28.83 2.48
C LYS A 737 -8.89 -28.93 3.76
N ARG A 738 -8.24 -29.04 4.93
CA ARG A 738 -8.92 -29.22 6.22
C ARG A 738 -9.87 -28.08 6.58
N ILE A 739 -9.44 -26.83 6.42
CA ILE A 739 -10.27 -25.67 6.73
C ILE A 739 -11.41 -25.49 5.72
N HIS A 740 -11.20 -25.85 4.45
CA HIS A 740 -12.24 -25.76 3.42
C HIS A 740 -13.31 -26.83 3.62
N GLU A 741 -12.93 -28.05 4.00
CA GLU A 741 -13.86 -29.12 4.36
C GLU A 741 -14.78 -28.71 5.52
N GLN A 742 -14.21 -28.06 6.55
CA GLN A 742 -14.98 -27.61 7.71
C GLN A 742 -15.80 -26.34 7.44
N PHE A 743 -15.24 -25.38 6.69
CA PHE A 743 -15.82 -24.06 6.47
C PHE A 743 -15.89 -23.73 4.96
N PRO A 744 -16.73 -24.43 4.19
CA PRO A 744 -16.72 -24.36 2.73
C PRO A 744 -17.05 -22.98 2.15
N GLN A 745 -17.76 -22.14 2.91
CA GLN A 745 -18.17 -20.80 2.48
C GLN A 745 -17.28 -19.67 2.98
N THR A 746 -16.42 -19.91 3.98
CA THR A 746 -15.63 -18.85 4.63
C THR A 746 -14.16 -19.18 4.83
N ALA A 747 -13.67 -20.32 4.32
CA ALA A 747 -12.26 -20.67 4.39
C ALA A 747 -11.38 -19.57 3.78
N VAL A 748 -10.32 -19.20 4.50
CA VAL A 748 -9.30 -18.26 4.04
C VAL A 748 -8.35 -19.03 3.13
N LEU A 749 -8.37 -18.71 1.84
CA LEU A 749 -7.56 -19.37 0.82
C LEU A 749 -6.72 -18.36 0.04
N ARG A 750 -5.74 -18.86 -0.72
CA ARG A 750 -4.90 -18.06 -1.62
C ARG A 750 -4.83 -18.74 -2.98
N ARG A 751 -5.16 -18.01 -4.03
CA ARG A 751 -5.13 -18.51 -5.41
C ARG A 751 -4.13 -17.76 -6.28
N HIS A 752 -3.79 -18.37 -7.40
CA HIS A 752 -3.08 -17.74 -8.50
C HIS A 752 -3.81 -18.14 -9.77
N ALA A 753 -4.63 -17.22 -10.30
CA ALA A 753 -5.41 -17.47 -11.51
C ALA A 753 -4.49 -17.64 -12.72
N PRO A 754 -4.88 -18.46 -13.72
CA PRO A 754 -4.13 -18.57 -14.97
C PRO A 754 -4.04 -17.21 -15.67
N PRO A 755 -2.88 -16.88 -16.28
CA PRO A 755 -2.71 -15.63 -17.00
C PRO A 755 -3.67 -15.56 -18.20
N PRO A 756 -4.26 -14.38 -18.50
CA PRO A 756 -4.95 -14.17 -19.77
C PRO A 756 -4.00 -14.41 -20.95
N LYS A 757 -4.50 -15.01 -22.03
CA LYS A 757 -3.70 -15.29 -23.25
C LYS A 757 -2.99 -14.04 -23.78
N THR A 758 -3.68 -12.91 -23.75
CA THR A 758 -3.16 -11.60 -24.18
C THR A 758 -1.90 -11.15 -23.46
N ASN A 759 -1.65 -11.61 -22.22
CA ASN A 759 -0.46 -11.23 -21.48
C ASN A 759 0.81 -11.87 -22.05
N PHE A 760 0.69 -13.06 -22.67
CA PHE A 760 1.80 -13.82 -23.22
C PHE A 760 2.01 -13.58 -24.72
N GLU A 761 1.00 -13.08 -25.45
CA GLU A 761 1.06 -12.85 -26.90
C GLU A 761 2.31 -12.06 -27.31
N VAL A 762 2.62 -10.96 -26.63
CA VAL A 762 3.80 -10.13 -26.94
C VAL A 762 5.09 -10.90 -26.68
N LEU A 763 5.22 -11.59 -25.54
CA LEU A 763 6.43 -12.34 -25.21
C LEU A 763 6.64 -13.52 -26.19
N GLN A 764 5.56 -14.22 -26.55
CA GLN A 764 5.57 -15.29 -27.54
C GLN A 764 6.02 -14.79 -28.91
N ASP A 765 5.48 -13.66 -29.36
CA ASP A 765 5.83 -13.05 -30.65
C ASP A 765 7.30 -12.59 -30.68
N VAL A 766 7.77 -11.93 -29.61
CA VAL A 766 9.17 -11.49 -29.48
C VAL A 766 10.12 -12.69 -29.49
N LEU A 767 9.84 -13.75 -28.70
CA LEU A 767 10.67 -14.97 -28.67
C LEU A 767 10.72 -15.66 -30.04
N ALA A 768 9.58 -15.78 -30.71
CA ALA A 768 9.49 -16.41 -32.02
C ALA A 768 10.31 -15.63 -33.07
N LYS A 769 10.17 -14.30 -33.10
CA LYS A 769 10.85 -13.47 -34.11
C LYS A 769 12.34 -13.24 -33.84
N ARG A 770 12.73 -13.07 -32.57
CA ARG A 770 14.13 -12.76 -32.19
C ARG A 770 15.01 -13.98 -32.01
N ARG A 771 14.42 -15.10 -31.57
CA ARG A 771 15.18 -16.31 -31.17
C ARG A 771 14.66 -17.59 -31.83
N GLY A 772 13.58 -17.53 -32.62
CA GLY A 772 13.00 -18.73 -33.24
C GLY A 772 12.41 -19.72 -32.23
N MET A 773 12.14 -19.27 -30.99
CA MET A 773 11.67 -20.11 -29.89
C MET A 773 10.17 -19.90 -29.66
N SER A 774 9.48 -20.97 -29.27
CA SER A 774 8.05 -20.93 -28.94
C SER A 774 7.81 -21.15 -27.45
N LEU A 775 6.88 -20.39 -26.88
CA LEU A 775 6.46 -20.53 -25.49
C LEU A 775 4.99 -20.98 -25.44
N ASP A 776 4.68 -22.04 -24.69
CA ASP A 776 3.32 -22.58 -24.60
C ASP A 776 2.66 -22.22 -23.27
N ALA A 777 1.81 -21.19 -23.29
CA ALA A 777 1.05 -20.75 -22.11
C ALA A 777 -0.32 -21.45 -21.94
N SER A 778 -0.58 -22.58 -22.63
CA SER A 778 -1.87 -23.29 -22.57
C SER A 778 -2.19 -23.89 -21.20
N SER A 779 -1.16 -24.28 -20.44
CA SER A 779 -1.24 -24.79 -19.07
C SER A 779 0.05 -24.47 -18.33
N SER A 780 0.06 -24.58 -16.99
CA SER A 780 1.28 -24.35 -16.21
C SER A 780 2.37 -25.39 -16.54
N GLY A 781 2.00 -26.65 -16.75
CA GLY A 781 2.95 -27.70 -17.14
C GLY A 781 3.54 -27.50 -18.54
N ALA A 782 2.71 -27.12 -19.52
CA ALA A 782 3.21 -26.78 -20.85
C ALA A 782 4.13 -25.55 -20.83
N LEU A 783 3.81 -24.57 -19.98
CA LEU A 783 4.64 -23.39 -19.81
C LEU A 783 5.97 -23.72 -19.12
N ALA A 784 5.96 -24.53 -18.07
CA ALA A 784 7.18 -25.02 -17.42
C ALA A 784 8.11 -25.69 -18.45
N LYS A 785 7.56 -26.65 -19.19
CA LYS A 785 8.32 -27.41 -20.19
C LYS A 785 8.89 -26.51 -21.29
N SER A 786 8.08 -25.62 -21.85
CA SER A 786 8.56 -24.71 -22.91
C SER A 786 9.56 -23.67 -22.39
N LEU A 787 9.45 -23.23 -21.12
CA LEU A 787 10.46 -22.40 -20.47
C LEU A 787 11.78 -23.15 -20.26
N ASP A 788 11.74 -24.42 -19.88
CA ASP A 788 12.94 -25.26 -19.72
C ASP A 788 13.66 -25.48 -21.07
N GLU A 789 12.90 -25.54 -22.17
CA GLU A 789 13.42 -25.69 -23.54
C GLU A 789 13.99 -24.38 -24.13
N CYS A 790 13.74 -23.21 -23.53
CA CYS A 790 14.24 -21.91 -23.99
C CYS A 790 15.73 -21.69 -23.64
N VAL A 791 16.62 -22.42 -24.33
CA VAL A 791 18.08 -22.30 -24.24
C VAL A 791 18.67 -22.09 -25.64
N VAL A 792 19.74 -21.30 -25.77
CA VAL A 792 20.34 -20.90 -27.05
C VAL A 792 21.18 -22.02 -27.68
N SER A 793 21.95 -22.77 -26.88
CA SER A 793 22.80 -23.83 -27.42
C SER A 793 21.97 -25.00 -27.98
N SER A 794 22.33 -25.49 -29.17
CA SER A 794 21.78 -26.71 -29.79
C SER A 794 22.22 -28.01 -29.08
N CYS A 795 23.08 -27.89 -28.05
CA CYS A 795 23.53 -28.98 -27.21
C CYS A 795 22.40 -29.41 -26.27
N LYS A 796 21.48 -30.23 -26.80
CA LYS A 796 20.67 -31.16 -26.01
C LYS A 796 21.62 -32.20 -25.40
N VAL A 797 22.34 -31.85 -24.34
CA VAL A 797 23.05 -32.86 -23.55
C VAL A 797 21.98 -33.69 -22.83
N SER A 798 21.60 -34.80 -23.46
CA SER A 798 20.95 -35.89 -22.76
C SER A 798 22.01 -36.49 -21.83
N LEU A 799 22.04 -36.05 -20.57
CA LEU A 799 22.76 -36.77 -19.52
C LEU A 799 22.00 -38.08 -19.24
N ARG A 800 22.20 -39.07 -20.10
CA ARG A 800 22.28 -40.47 -19.67
C ARG A 800 23.76 -40.75 -19.48
N SER A 801 24.31 -40.42 -18.31
CA SER A 801 25.66 -40.88 -17.97
C SER A 801 25.62 -42.40 -17.72
N SER A 802 26.62 -43.10 -18.24
CA SER A 802 26.84 -44.54 -18.08
C SER A 802 27.92 -44.85 -17.02
N ASP A 803 28.26 -43.88 -16.16
CA ASP A 803 29.30 -44.00 -15.14
C ASP A 803 28.72 -43.81 -13.72
N PRO A 804 28.68 -44.84 -12.85
CA PRO A 804 28.08 -44.77 -11.52
C PRO A 804 28.93 -44.05 -10.45
N THR A 805 30.11 -43.51 -10.78
CA THR A 805 31.10 -43.11 -9.77
C THR A 805 31.41 -41.62 -9.66
N SER A 806 30.98 -40.76 -10.59
CA SER A 806 31.07 -39.29 -10.44
C SER A 806 29.87 -38.73 -9.67
N ARG A 807 29.96 -38.71 -8.34
CA ARG A 807 28.88 -38.30 -7.42
C ARG A 807 28.70 -36.77 -7.30
N SER A 808 28.52 -36.09 -8.43
CA SER A 808 27.91 -34.74 -8.49
C SER A 808 26.66 -34.71 -9.37
N ASP A 809 26.09 -35.88 -9.69
CA ASP A 809 24.82 -36.03 -10.40
C ASP A 809 23.63 -35.67 -9.48
N HIS A 810 23.34 -34.37 -9.37
CA HIS A 810 22.04 -33.89 -8.92
C HIS A 810 21.01 -34.13 -10.03
N PRO A 811 19.85 -34.77 -9.78
CA PRO A 811 18.87 -35.13 -10.82
C PRO A 811 18.15 -33.94 -11.49
N PHE A 812 18.43 -32.71 -11.06
CA PHE A 812 17.74 -31.49 -11.48
C PHE A 812 18.71 -30.29 -11.60
N HIS A 813 19.91 -30.52 -12.14
CA HIS A 813 20.71 -29.40 -12.63
C HIS A 813 19.94 -28.76 -13.80
N PHE A 814 19.42 -27.56 -13.56
CA PHE A 814 18.74 -26.74 -14.56
C PHE A 814 19.62 -26.65 -15.81
N TYR A 815 19.00 -26.66 -16.99
CA TYR A 815 19.69 -26.40 -18.25
C TYR A 815 20.29 -24.99 -18.18
N GLN A 816 21.53 -24.88 -17.72
CA GLN A 816 22.34 -23.70 -17.89
C GLN A 816 22.84 -23.74 -19.32
N ASP A 817 22.44 -22.73 -20.07
CA ASP A 817 22.96 -22.49 -21.41
C ASP A 817 24.47 -22.24 -21.31
N PRO A 818 25.33 -23.12 -21.86
CA PRO A 818 26.78 -22.95 -21.78
C PRO A 818 27.28 -21.69 -22.49
N GLU A 819 26.54 -21.21 -23.50
CA GLU A 819 26.91 -20.02 -24.28
C GLU A 819 26.32 -18.74 -23.67
N LEU A 820 25.11 -18.81 -23.10
CA LEU A 820 24.42 -17.63 -22.55
C LEU A 820 23.64 -17.93 -21.26
N PRO A 821 24.33 -18.21 -20.13
CA PRO A 821 23.71 -18.73 -18.89
C PRO A 821 22.55 -17.88 -18.34
N ALA A 822 22.56 -16.58 -18.59
CA ALA A 822 21.55 -15.64 -18.10
C ALA A 822 20.29 -15.54 -18.96
N PHE A 823 20.28 -16.08 -20.19
CA PHE A 823 19.14 -15.92 -21.12
C PHE A 823 17.88 -16.64 -20.63
N ASN A 824 17.98 -17.91 -20.21
CA ASN A 824 16.82 -18.65 -19.70
C ASN A 824 16.20 -17.93 -18.47
N THR A 825 17.06 -17.46 -17.57
CA THR A 825 16.68 -16.66 -16.41
C THR A 825 15.93 -15.39 -16.81
N LEU A 826 16.40 -14.69 -17.84
CA LEU A 826 15.72 -13.51 -18.38
C LEU A 826 14.32 -13.84 -18.92
N VAL A 827 14.19 -14.91 -19.70
CA VAL A 827 12.89 -15.35 -20.24
C VAL A 827 11.93 -15.69 -19.10
N ARG A 828 12.41 -16.35 -18.03
CA ARG A 828 11.60 -16.61 -16.82
C ARG A 828 11.18 -15.32 -16.13
N ILE A 829 12.07 -14.35 -15.98
CA ILE A 829 11.74 -13.03 -15.40
C ILE A 829 10.66 -12.33 -16.23
N MET A 830 10.74 -12.38 -17.56
CA MET A 830 9.72 -11.81 -18.44
C MET A 830 8.40 -12.59 -18.36
N ALA A 831 8.43 -13.92 -18.33
CA ALA A 831 7.24 -14.75 -18.15
C ALA A 831 6.55 -14.48 -16.80
N THR A 832 7.29 -14.23 -15.73
CA THR A 832 6.74 -13.81 -14.44
C THR A 832 5.96 -12.49 -14.52
N ARG A 833 6.37 -11.56 -15.39
CA ARG A 833 5.64 -10.29 -15.61
C ARG A 833 4.32 -10.48 -16.37
N CYS A 834 4.22 -11.55 -17.17
CA CYS A 834 2.99 -11.92 -17.85
C CYS A 834 1.98 -12.60 -16.90
N MET A 835 2.43 -13.07 -15.73
CA MET A 835 1.57 -13.70 -14.71
C MET A 835 0.68 -12.69 -13.99
N LEU A 836 -0.45 -13.19 -13.48
CA LEU A 836 -1.27 -12.45 -12.53
C LEU A 836 -0.64 -12.48 -11.14
N SER A 837 -0.93 -11.48 -10.32
CA SER A 837 -0.58 -11.55 -8.90
C SER A 837 -1.46 -12.58 -8.19
N ALA A 838 -0.85 -13.40 -7.35
CA ALA A 838 -1.61 -14.25 -6.43
C ALA A 838 -2.39 -13.40 -5.41
N GLU A 839 -3.58 -13.86 -5.02
CA GLU A 839 -4.48 -13.13 -4.14
C GLU A 839 -5.08 -14.04 -3.07
N TYR A 840 -5.25 -13.51 -1.87
CA TYR A 840 -6.09 -14.12 -0.84
C TYR A 840 -7.56 -13.90 -1.16
N PHE A 841 -8.39 -14.90 -0.88
CA PHE A 841 -9.83 -14.83 -1.11
C PHE A 841 -10.60 -15.69 -0.08
N CYS A 842 -11.88 -15.38 0.07
CA CYS A 842 -12.81 -16.18 0.86
C CYS A 842 -13.42 -17.26 -0.03
N SER A 843 -13.47 -18.52 0.42
CA SER A 843 -13.92 -19.63 -0.43
C SER A 843 -15.34 -19.46 -0.99
N GLY A 844 -16.26 -18.85 -0.26
CA GLY A 844 -17.63 -18.54 -0.74
C GLY A 844 -17.72 -17.39 -1.74
N SER A 845 -16.61 -16.75 -2.09
CA SER A 845 -16.54 -15.65 -3.07
C SER A 845 -16.42 -16.14 -4.51
N LEU A 846 -15.87 -17.33 -4.71
CA LEU A 846 -15.50 -17.88 -6.01
C LEU A 846 -16.03 -19.30 -6.16
N ALA A 847 -16.14 -19.78 -7.41
CA ALA A 847 -16.45 -21.18 -7.65
C ALA A 847 -15.25 -22.07 -7.30
N ARG A 848 -15.49 -23.33 -6.90
CA ARG A 848 -14.41 -24.28 -6.54
C ARG A 848 -13.39 -24.50 -7.67
N SER A 849 -13.81 -24.42 -8.93
CA SER A 849 -12.93 -24.50 -10.10
C SER A 849 -11.89 -23.38 -10.18
N GLU A 850 -12.11 -22.29 -9.45
CA GLU A 850 -11.26 -21.09 -9.44
C GLU A 850 -10.27 -21.05 -8.27
N PHE A 851 -10.25 -22.07 -7.41
CA PHE A 851 -9.38 -22.11 -6.22
C PHE A 851 -7.92 -22.45 -6.56
N GLY A 852 -7.68 -22.96 -7.77
CA GLY A 852 -6.39 -23.44 -8.21
C GLY A 852 -5.29 -22.38 -8.11
N HIS A 853 -4.07 -22.85 -7.84
CA HIS A 853 -2.87 -22.03 -7.82
C HIS A 853 -1.98 -22.40 -9.02
N TYR A 854 -2.10 -21.63 -10.10
CA TYR A 854 -1.45 -21.88 -11.39
C TYR A 854 0.06 -22.14 -11.26
N GLY A 855 0.79 -21.25 -10.57
CA GLY A 855 2.24 -21.40 -10.43
C GLY A 855 2.71 -22.57 -9.56
N LEU A 856 1.84 -23.10 -8.68
CA LEU A 856 2.20 -24.22 -7.79
C LEU A 856 1.62 -25.55 -8.27
N ALA A 857 0.83 -25.55 -9.35
CA ALA A 857 0.06 -26.70 -9.82
C ALA A 857 -0.76 -27.38 -8.70
N SER A 858 -1.30 -26.59 -7.76
CA SER A 858 -2.14 -27.11 -6.67
C SER A 858 -3.61 -26.74 -6.88
N PRO A 859 -4.57 -27.68 -6.66
CA PRO A 859 -5.99 -27.39 -6.80
C PRO A 859 -6.55 -26.48 -5.70
N ILE A 860 -5.88 -26.41 -4.54
CA ILE A 860 -6.26 -25.56 -3.41
C ILE A 860 -5.01 -25.18 -2.60
N TYR A 861 -4.96 -23.95 -2.11
CA TYR A 861 -3.81 -23.44 -1.37
C TYR A 861 -4.21 -22.35 -0.38
N THR A 862 -3.43 -22.20 0.69
CA THR A 862 -3.55 -21.10 1.67
C THR A 862 -2.17 -20.77 2.25
N HIS A 863 -2.07 -19.78 3.12
CA HIS A 863 -0.88 -19.58 3.94
C HIS A 863 -1.21 -19.84 5.42
N PHE A 864 -0.38 -20.68 6.04
CA PHE A 864 -0.50 -21.10 7.43
C PHE A 864 0.83 -20.97 8.19
N THR A 865 1.96 -21.06 7.48
CA THR A 865 3.28 -21.33 8.05
C THR A 865 4.03 -20.12 8.59
N SER A 866 3.42 -18.93 8.63
CA SER A 866 4.11 -17.73 9.13
C SER A 866 3.19 -16.71 9.82
N PRO A 867 2.50 -17.10 10.91
CA PRO A 867 1.56 -16.23 11.61
C PRO A 867 2.22 -15.07 12.37
N ILE A 868 3.53 -15.09 12.62
CA ILE A 868 4.24 -13.95 13.23
C ILE A 868 4.25 -12.75 12.27
N ARG A 869 4.35 -13.03 10.97
CA ARG A 869 4.55 -12.01 9.92
C ARG A 869 3.42 -11.87 8.92
N ARG A 870 2.37 -12.70 8.98
CA ARG A 870 1.20 -12.63 8.07
C ARG A 870 -0.11 -12.79 8.83
N TYR A 871 -1.00 -11.82 8.67
CA TYR A 871 -2.31 -11.86 9.33
C TYR A 871 -3.25 -12.91 8.71
N ALA A 872 -3.10 -13.22 7.41
CA ALA A 872 -3.86 -14.30 6.78
C ALA A 872 -3.64 -15.64 7.50
N ASP A 873 -2.40 -15.94 7.88
CA ASP A 873 -2.02 -17.13 8.62
C ASP A 873 -2.66 -17.13 10.02
N VAL A 874 -2.75 -15.99 10.71
CA VAL A 874 -3.49 -15.87 11.99
C VAL A 874 -4.96 -16.26 11.81
N LEU A 875 -5.62 -15.82 10.72
CA LEU A 875 -7.00 -16.21 10.43
C LEU A 875 -7.12 -17.71 10.13
N VAL A 876 -6.17 -18.27 9.36
CA VAL A 876 -6.12 -19.70 9.04
C VAL A 876 -5.87 -20.53 10.30
N HIS A 877 -5.00 -20.10 11.22
CA HIS A 877 -4.79 -20.74 12.52
C HIS A 877 -6.07 -20.76 13.35
N ARG A 878 -6.86 -19.67 13.36
CA ARG A 878 -8.16 -19.62 14.04
C ARG A 878 -9.15 -20.62 13.43
N GLN A 879 -9.21 -20.70 12.10
CA GLN A 879 -10.05 -21.67 11.40
C GLN A 879 -9.60 -23.11 11.67
N LEU A 880 -8.30 -23.41 11.58
CA LEU A 880 -7.78 -24.74 11.83
C LEU A 880 -7.98 -25.16 13.29
N SER A 881 -7.81 -24.23 14.23
CA SER A 881 -8.08 -24.47 15.65
C SER A 881 -9.55 -24.84 15.86
N ALA A 882 -10.49 -24.09 15.28
CA ALA A 882 -11.92 -24.40 15.36
C ALA A 882 -12.31 -25.68 14.59
N ALA A 883 -11.54 -26.07 13.58
CA ALA A 883 -11.76 -27.33 12.86
C ALA A 883 -11.28 -28.55 13.66
N CYS A 884 -10.22 -28.41 14.46
CA CYS A 884 -9.57 -29.54 15.13
C CYS A 884 -9.86 -29.63 16.63
N SER A 885 -10.33 -28.55 17.24
CA SER A 885 -10.72 -28.49 18.66
C SER A 885 -12.21 -28.24 18.82
N SER A 886 -12.73 -28.44 20.03
CA SER A 886 -14.12 -28.09 20.38
C SER A 886 -14.35 -26.57 20.54
N THR A 887 -13.39 -25.73 20.14
CA THR A 887 -13.50 -24.27 20.23
C THR A 887 -14.37 -23.73 19.09
N PRO A 888 -15.41 -22.93 19.37
CA PRO A 888 -16.23 -22.35 18.31
C PRO A 888 -15.43 -21.36 17.46
N LEU A 889 -15.68 -21.36 16.14
CA LEU A 889 -15.12 -20.36 15.25
C LEU A 889 -15.68 -18.97 15.61
N HIS A 890 -14.82 -17.96 15.65
CA HIS A 890 -15.22 -16.57 15.90
C HIS A 890 -16.28 -16.09 14.90
N ALA A 891 -17.28 -15.34 15.38
CA ALA A 891 -18.45 -14.93 14.60
C ALA A 891 -18.09 -14.16 13.31
N GLY A 892 -17.03 -13.35 13.33
CA GLY A 892 -16.54 -12.65 12.13
C GLY A 892 -16.15 -13.62 11.02
N LEU A 893 -15.39 -14.67 11.35
CA LEU A 893 -14.91 -15.69 10.41
C LEU A 893 -16.00 -16.65 9.92
N GLN A 894 -17.21 -16.59 10.48
CA GLN A 894 -18.38 -17.30 9.97
C GLN A 894 -19.09 -16.53 8.84
N THR A 895 -18.71 -15.27 8.58
CA THR A 895 -19.37 -14.43 7.56
C THR A 895 -18.46 -14.12 6.38
N LYS A 896 -18.94 -14.42 5.17
CA LYS A 896 -18.23 -14.12 3.91
C LYS A 896 -17.81 -12.66 3.81
N ALA A 897 -18.73 -11.73 4.12
CA ALA A 897 -18.49 -10.29 3.98
C ALA A 897 -17.35 -9.79 4.86
N PHE A 898 -17.19 -10.33 6.07
CA PHE A 898 -16.08 -9.98 6.96
C PHE A 898 -14.76 -10.52 6.41
N VAL A 899 -14.71 -11.80 6.03
CA VAL A 899 -13.50 -12.43 5.50
C VAL A 899 -13.03 -11.73 4.22
N GLU A 900 -13.94 -11.48 3.27
CA GLU A 900 -13.61 -10.74 2.03
C GLU A 900 -13.04 -9.35 2.30
N LYS A 901 -13.67 -8.58 3.20
CA LYS A 901 -13.21 -7.23 3.55
C LYS A 901 -11.81 -7.28 4.14
N THR A 902 -11.56 -8.20 5.08
CA THR A 902 -10.27 -8.36 5.74
C THR A 902 -9.18 -8.80 4.76
N LEU A 903 -9.46 -9.78 3.90
CA LEU A 903 -8.49 -10.24 2.89
C LEU A 903 -8.23 -9.18 1.81
N GLY A 904 -9.18 -8.30 1.52
CA GLY A 904 -8.95 -7.13 0.67
C GLY A 904 -7.87 -6.19 1.23
N VAL A 905 -7.86 -5.97 2.56
CA VAL A 905 -6.81 -5.21 3.23
C VAL A 905 -5.48 -5.97 3.17
N VAL A 906 -5.47 -7.26 3.50
CA VAL A 906 -4.26 -8.10 3.45
C VAL A 906 -3.64 -8.12 2.05
N ASN A 907 -4.44 -8.24 0.99
CA ASN A 907 -3.97 -8.18 -0.40
C ASN A 907 -3.36 -6.81 -0.76
N LYS A 908 -3.96 -5.70 -0.29
CA LYS A 908 -3.39 -4.35 -0.47
C LYS A 908 -2.03 -4.25 0.24
N ARG A 909 -1.96 -4.65 1.50
CA ARG A 909 -0.75 -4.58 2.33
C ARG A 909 0.37 -5.48 1.82
N HIS A 910 0.04 -6.70 1.38
CA HIS A 910 1.01 -7.63 0.81
C HIS A 910 1.67 -7.05 -0.45
N ARG A 911 0.89 -6.46 -1.37
CA ARG A 911 1.43 -5.80 -2.56
C ARG A 911 2.29 -4.59 -2.20
N GLY A 912 1.83 -3.74 -1.28
CA GLY A 912 2.60 -2.59 -0.79
C GLY A 912 3.94 -3.01 -0.19
N ALA A 913 3.95 -4.06 0.64
CA ALA A 913 5.17 -4.60 1.25
C ALA A 913 6.18 -5.12 0.22
N GLN A 914 5.72 -5.84 -0.82
CA GLN A 914 6.60 -6.31 -1.90
C GLN A 914 7.21 -5.17 -2.71
N GLN A 915 6.43 -4.12 -2.99
CA GLN A 915 6.93 -2.96 -3.72
C GLN A 915 7.91 -2.14 -2.87
N ALA A 916 7.64 -1.97 -1.58
CA ALA A 916 8.58 -1.34 -0.64
C ALA A 916 9.90 -2.10 -0.54
N ALA A 917 9.85 -3.43 -0.42
CA ALA A 917 11.05 -4.27 -0.38
C ALA A 917 11.89 -4.14 -1.66
N ARG A 918 11.26 -4.17 -2.84
CA ARG A 918 11.94 -3.98 -4.14
C ARG A 918 12.55 -2.60 -4.27
N ALA A 919 11.81 -1.55 -3.91
CA ALA A 919 12.31 -0.17 -3.94
C ALA A 919 13.48 0.04 -2.96
N SER A 920 13.45 -0.64 -1.81
CA SER A 920 14.58 -0.64 -0.87
C SER A 920 15.81 -1.30 -1.50
N ILE A 921 15.68 -2.49 -2.09
CA ILE A 921 16.80 -3.15 -2.79
C ILE A 921 17.38 -2.25 -3.88
N GLU A 922 16.54 -1.64 -4.73
CA GLU A 922 16.96 -0.72 -5.78
C GLU A 922 17.77 0.47 -5.22
N PHE A 923 17.31 1.06 -4.11
CA PHE A 923 18.01 2.15 -3.44
C PHE A 923 19.41 1.76 -2.95
N TYR A 924 19.54 0.62 -2.27
CA TYR A 924 20.84 0.17 -1.76
C TYR A 924 21.79 -0.31 -2.85
N VAL A 925 21.26 -0.91 -3.92
CA VAL A 925 22.06 -1.24 -5.11
C VAL A 925 22.63 0.04 -5.72
N ALA A 926 21.84 1.11 -5.81
CA ALA A 926 22.32 2.39 -6.30
C ALA A 926 23.45 2.96 -5.40
N LEU A 927 23.30 2.92 -4.07
CA LEU A 927 24.35 3.34 -3.13
C LEU A 927 25.64 2.51 -3.30
N ALA A 928 25.53 1.19 -3.46
CA ALA A 928 26.69 0.32 -3.67
C ALA A 928 27.42 0.65 -4.99
N ILE A 929 26.67 0.98 -6.05
CA ILE A 929 27.23 1.43 -7.34
C ILE A 929 27.97 2.76 -7.18
N GLU A 930 27.38 3.74 -6.47
CA GLU A 930 28.01 5.03 -6.19
C GLU A 930 29.31 4.85 -5.39
N GLY A 931 29.32 3.98 -4.36
CA GLY A 931 30.52 3.64 -3.60
C GLY A 931 31.63 3.03 -4.47
N ARG A 932 31.27 2.09 -5.36
CA ARG A 932 32.21 1.49 -6.33
C ARG A 932 32.74 2.50 -7.35
N GLU A 933 31.90 3.40 -7.85
CA GLU A 933 32.31 4.46 -8.78
C GLU A 933 33.37 5.36 -8.12
N ASN A 934 33.11 5.82 -6.89
CA ASN A 934 34.05 6.66 -6.13
C ASN A 934 35.40 5.97 -5.89
N ALA A 935 35.39 4.69 -5.53
CA ALA A 935 36.61 3.91 -5.35
C ALA A 935 37.41 3.74 -6.65
N ARG A 936 36.72 3.51 -7.78
CA ARG A 936 37.35 3.35 -9.10
C ARG A 936 37.94 4.65 -9.63
N VAL A 937 37.22 5.77 -9.49
CA VAL A 937 37.73 7.10 -9.85
C VAL A 937 38.99 7.43 -9.05
N GLY A 938 39.04 7.08 -7.76
CA GLY A 938 40.23 7.22 -6.92
C GLY A 938 41.44 6.40 -7.39
N GLN A 939 41.21 5.32 -8.15
CA GLN A 939 42.24 4.45 -8.73
C GLN A 939 42.54 4.73 -10.21
N GLY A 940 41.91 5.76 -10.81
CA GLY A 940 42.03 6.06 -12.25
C GLY A 940 41.28 5.08 -13.16
N LEU A 941 40.42 4.23 -12.60
CA LEU A 941 39.53 3.34 -13.34
C LEU A 941 38.21 4.09 -13.63
N GLY A 942 37.65 3.92 -14.84
CA GLY A 942 36.39 4.57 -15.23
C GLY A 942 35.16 4.07 -14.46
N LYS A 943 33.98 4.56 -14.86
CA LYS A 943 32.66 4.19 -14.30
C LYS A 943 32.40 2.66 -14.33
N VAL A 944 31.41 2.22 -13.56
CA VAL A 944 31.04 0.80 -13.47
C VAL A 944 30.45 0.33 -14.81
N ARG A 945 31.05 -0.69 -15.42
CA ARG A 945 30.53 -1.35 -16.63
C ARG A 945 29.95 -2.71 -16.28
N ALA A 946 28.83 -3.06 -16.88
CA ALA A 946 28.19 -4.36 -16.72
C ALA A 946 27.55 -4.84 -18.02
N GLU A 947 27.46 -6.16 -18.16
CA GLU A 947 26.71 -6.79 -19.23
C GLU A 947 25.20 -6.69 -18.92
N ALA A 948 24.43 -6.39 -19.94
CA ALA A 948 22.97 -6.27 -19.84
C ALA A 948 22.29 -6.93 -21.03
N PHE A 949 21.01 -7.23 -20.85
CA PHE A 949 20.14 -7.71 -21.92
C PHE A 949 19.08 -6.67 -22.25
N VAL A 950 18.83 -6.44 -23.53
CA VAL A 950 17.72 -5.60 -23.98
C VAL A 950 16.40 -6.32 -23.70
N ILE A 951 15.52 -5.71 -22.92
CA ILE A 951 14.19 -6.25 -22.59
C ILE A 951 13.07 -5.56 -23.36
N ARG A 952 13.31 -4.33 -23.85
CA ARG A 952 12.37 -3.60 -24.69
C ARG A 952 13.11 -2.56 -25.55
N THR A 953 12.63 -2.39 -26.77
CA THR A 953 13.10 -1.37 -27.73
C THR A 953 12.03 -0.31 -27.93
N PHE A 954 12.43 0.96 -27.93
CA PHE A 954 11.59 2.13 -28.22
C PHE A 954 12.19 2.91 -29.40
N ARG A 955 11.46 3.89 -29.95
CA ARG A 955 11.99 4.75 -31.03
C ARG A 955 13.18 5.60 -30.62
N ASN A 956 13.22 6.00 -29.35
CA ASN A 956 14.21 6.90 -28.76
C ASN A 956 14.95 6.27 -27.58
N GLY A 957 14.97 4.93 -27.45
CA GLY A 957 15.67 4.29 -26.35
C GLY A 957 15.56 2.77 -26.27
N LEU A 958 16.23 2.21 -25.25
CA LEU A 958 16.26 0.80 -24.90
C LEU A 958 15.98 0.66 -23.40
N ALA A 959 15.11 -0.28 -23.01
CA ALA A 959 15.11 -0.80 -21.65
C ALA A 959 16.04 -2.02 -21.58
N VAL A 960 16.91 -2.05 -20.58
CA VAL A 960 17.92 -3.08 -20.37
C VAL A 960 17.83 -3.66 -18.96
N PHE A 961 18.25 -4.91 -18.81
CA PHE A 961 18.32 -5.63 -17.53
C PHE A 961 19.76 -6.08 -17.25
N VAL A 962 20.30 -5.65 -16.11
CA VAL A 962 21.65 -5.98 -15.64
C VAL A 962 21.55 -7.12 -14.62
N SER A 963 21.82 -8.35 -15.04
CA SER A 963 21.62 -9.55 -14.23
C SER A 963 22.46 -9.58 -12.95
N GLN A 964 23.69 -9.05 -13.00
CA GLN A 964 24.60 -9.00 -11.85
C GLN A 964 24.01 -8.21 -10.67
N PHE A 965 23.30 -7.10 -10.95
CA PHE A 965 22.75 -6.21 -9.92
C PHE A 965 21.23 -6.36 -9.74
N GLY A 966 20.58 -7.21 -10.55
CA GLY A 966 19.12 -7.32 -10.57
C GLY A 966 18.42 -6.00 -10.94
N LEU A 967 19.10 -5.15 -11.72
CA LEU A 967 18.68 -3.76 -11.97
C LEU A 967 18.13 -3.61 -13.39
N GLU A 968 17.01 -2.91 -13.52
CA GLU A 968 16.50 -2.43 -14.80
C GLU A 968 16.87 -0.97 -15.02
N GLY A 969 17.20 -0.61 -16.26
CA GLY A 969 17.46 0.78 -16.62
C GLY A 969 16.97 1.11 -18.01
N LEU A 970 16.79 2.41 -18.24
CA LEU A 970 16.44 2.96 -19.54
C LEU A 970 17.65 3.71 -20.10
N VAL A 971 18.07 3.31 -21.30
CA VAL A 971 19.02 4.05 -22.12
C VAL A 971 18.21 4.88 -23.11
N THR A 972 18.33 6.20 -23.06
CA THR A 972 17.64 7.12 -23.98
C THR A 972 18.62 7.74 -24.97
N PHE A 973 18.20 7.88 -26.22
CA PHE A 973 18.97 8.55 -27.28
C PHE A 973 18.41 9.96 -27.50
N LYS A 974 19.25 10.96 -27.78
CA LYS A 974 18.77 12.33 -28.02
C LYS A 974 18.03 12.48 -29.35
N ARG A 975 18.35 11.63 -30.33
CA ARG A 975 17.72 11.61 -31.65
C ARG A 975 16.83 10.39 -31.81
N GLU A 976 15.77 10.54 -32.61
CA GLU A 976 15.01 9.39 -33.10
C GLU A 976 15.88 8.52 -34.00
N ASN A 977 15.71 7.21 -33.84
CA ASN A 977 16.40 6.21 -34.62
C ASN A 977 15.40 5.40 -35.45
N GLU A 978 15.89 4.75 -36.49
CA GLU A 978 15.07 3.86 -37.30
C GLU A 978 14.63 2.67 -36.44
N TYR A 979 13.32 2.51 -36.29
CA TYR A 979 12.71 1.56 -35.37
C TYR A 979 11.73 0.65 -36.11
N ASP A 980 11.97 -0.65 -36.01
CA ASP A 980 11.09 -1.69 -36.54
C ASP A 980 10.29 -2.30 -35.39
N ALA A 981 9.02 -1.89 -35.30
CA ALA A 981 8.07 -2.39 -34.30
C ALA A 981 7.74 -3.88 -34.48
N GLU A 982 7.78 -4.39 -35.72
CA GLU A 982 7.41 -5.77 -36.02
C GLU A 982 8.54 -6.74 -35.67
N ARG A 983 9.80 -6.31 -35.82
CA ARG A 983 11.00 -7.08 -35.48
C ARG A 983 11.54 -6.81 -34.08
N TYR A 984 11.01 -5.81 -33.39
CA TYR A 984 11.48 -5.32 -32.09
C TYR A 984 12.96 -4.91 -32.13
N GLU A 985 13.31 -4.13 -33.14
CA GLU A 985 14.67 -3.68 -33.44
C GLU A 985 14.76 -2.15 -33.51
N ILE A 986 15.89 -1.61 -33.08
CA ILE A 986 16.30 -0.23 -33.30
C ILE A 986 17.65 -0.21 -34.02
N SER A 987 17.76 0.61 -35.05
CA SER A 987 18.99 0.79 -35.83
C SER A 987 19.62 2.14 -35.47
N ILE A 988 20.76 2.06 -34.79
CA ILE A 988 21.49 3.20 -34.21
C ILE A 988 22.72 3.51 -35.09
N PRO A 989 22.97 4.75 -35.50
CA PRO A 989 24.20 5.13 -36.21
C PRO A 989 25.45 4.86 -35.37
N THR A 990 26.52 4.33 -35.96
CA THR A 990 27.79 4.07 -35.24
C THR A 990 28.77 5.26 -35.28
N SER A 991 28.54 6.25 -36.14
CA SER A 991 29.37 7.45 -36.26
C SER A 991 28.51 8.72 -36.41
N LYS A 992 29.10 9.89 -36.13
CA LYS A 992 28.45 11.20 -36.30
C LYS A 992 28.04 11.50 -37.74
N ASP A 993 28.66 10.84 -38.73
CA ASP A 993 28.40 11.02 -40.16
C ASP A 993 27.26 10.12 -40.69
N GLY A 994 26.72 9.21 -39.86
CA GLY A 994 25.48 8.46 -40.10
C GLY A 994 25.52 7.36 -41.17
N LYS A 995 26.70 7.01 -41.70
CA LYS A 995 26.85 6.03 -42.81
C LYS A 995 26.75 4.57 -42.39
N ASP A 996 27.28 4.24 -41.22
CA ASP A 996 27.24 2.88 -40.65
C ASP A 996 26.21 2.84 -39.51
N LYS A 997 25.42 1.77 -39.43
CA LYS A 997 24.36 1.56 -38.43
C LYS A 997 24.53 0.19 -37.78
N VAL A 998 24.21 0.11 -36.49
CA VAL A 998 24.10 -1.16 -35.76
C VAL A 998 22.65 -1.34 -35.35
N THR A 999 22.12 -2.52 -35.64
CA THR A 999 20.77 -2.92 -35.23
C THR A 999 20.84 -3.67 -33.91
N ILE A 1000 20.06 -3.22 -32.93
CA ILE A 1000 19.93 -3.84 -31.61
C ILE A 1000 18.46 -4.21 -31.43
N GLY A 1001 18.19 -5.46 -31.06
CA GLY A 1001 16.84 -5.92 -30.76
C GLY A 1001 16.67 -6.46 -29.35
N VAL A 1002 15.44 -6.81 -29.02
CA VAL A 1002 15.12 -7.49 -27.75
C VAL A 1002 15.89 -8.81 -27.65
N PHE A 1003 16.36 -9.13 -26.44
CA PHE A 1003 17.24 -10.23 -26.04
C PHE A 1003 18.71 -10.11 -26.42
N ASP A 1004 19.12 -9.06 -27.13
CA ASP A 1004 20.53 -8.89 -27.46
C ASP A 1004 21.33 -8.46 -26.24
N LYS A 1005 22.56 -8.98 -26.18
CA LYS A 1005 23.53 -8.67 -25.13
C LYS A 1005 24.20 -7.35 -25.49
N VAL A 1006 24.24 -6.45 -24.52
CA VAL A 1006 24.87 -5.13 -24.63
C VAL A 1006 25.76 -4.87 -23.42
N VAL A 1007 26.68 -3.93 -23.54
CA VAL A 1007 27.48 -3.45 -22.41
C VAL A 1007 27.02 -2.05 -22.06
N VAL A 1008 26.65 -1.85 -20.80
CA VAL A 1008 26.22 -0.56 -20.27
C VAL A 1008 27.20 -0.04 -19.23
N GLU A 1009 27.40 1.27 -19.25
CA GLU A 1009 28.04 2.02 -18.19
C GLU A 1009 26.95 2.52 -17.24
N ILE A 1010 27.11 2.24 -15.95
CA ILE A 1010 26.14 2.56 -14.90
C ILE A 1010 26.76 3.61 -13.99
N SER A 1011 26.02 4.68 -13.73
CA SER A 1011 26.38 5.71 -12.77
C SER A 1011 25.14 6.24 -12.05
N VAL A 1012 25.33 6.79 -10.86
CA VAL A 1012 24.26 7.49 -10.14
C VAL A 1012 24.42 8.98 -10.40
N GLU A 1013 23.46 9.57 -11.11
CA GLU A 1013 23.45 11.00 -11.35
C GLU A 1013 22.39 11.68 -10.49
N LYS A 1014 22.78 12.78 -9.83
CA LYS A 1014 21.82 13.65 -9.15
C LYS A 1014 21.11 14.50 -10.19
N ASP A 1015 19.79 14.36 -10.24
CA ASP A 1015 18.96 15.25 -11.04
C ASP A 1015 19.21 16.70 -10.61
N LYS A 1016 19.51 17.57 -11.57
CA LYS A 1016 19.93 18.95 -11.26
C LYS A 1016 18.84 19.75 -10.55
N ASN A 1017 17.57 19.44 -10.83
CA ASN A 1017 16.42 20.19 -10.35
C ASN A 1017 15.93 19.68 -8.98
N THR A 1018 15.85 18.37 -8.82
CA THR A 1018 15.28 17.70 -7.64
C THR A 1018 16.34 17.17 -6.68
N GLN A 1019 17.61 17.15 -7.09
CA GLN A 1019 18.75 16.55 -6.39
C GLN A 1019 18.60 15.04 -6.13
N ARG A 1020 17.60 14.40 -6.74
CA ARG A 1020 17.33 12.97 -6.64
C ARG A 1020 18.44 12.18 -7.33
N GLY A 1021 19.02 11.21 -6.63
CA GLY A 1021 19.87 10.20 -7.26
C GLY A 1021 19.04 9.32 -8.20
N LYS A 1022 19.41 9.30 -9.48
CA LYS A 1022 18.81 8.43 -10.49
C LYS A 1022 19.91 7.57 -11.08
N VAL A 1023 19.68 6.26 -11.12
CA VAL A 1023 20.59 5.38 -11.86
C VAL A 1023 20.44 5.70 -13.35
N ARG A 1024 21.55 6.13 -13.95
CA ARG A 1024 21.66 6.39 -15.38
C ARG A 1024 22.47 5.27 -16.01
N MET A 1025 21.95 4.75 -17.11
CA MET A 1025 22.65 3.78 -17.94
C MET A 1025 22.95 4.39 -19.30
N GLU A 1026 24.17 4.19 -19.77
CA GLU A 1026 24.62 4.59 -21.10
C GLU A 1026 25.12 3.34 -21.84
N LEU A 1027 24.77 3.21 -23.12
CA LEU A 1027 25.25 2.12 -23.95
C LEU A 1027 26.72 2.39 -24.32
N VAL A 1028 27.57 1.37 -24.15
CA VAL A 1028 29.00 1.43 -24.51
C VAL A 1028 29.28 0.52 -25.70
N GLU A 1029 28.72 -0.70 -25.67
CA GLU A 1029 28.82 -1.66 -26.77
C GLU A 1029 27.42 -2.20 -27.10
N PRO A 1030 27.09 -2.36 -28.39
CA PRO A 1030 27.97 -2.25 -29.57
C PRO A 1030 28.23 -0.81 -30.08
N VAL A 1031 27.56 0.21 -29.51
CA VAL A 1031 27.71 1.62 -29.88
C VAL A 1031 27.73 2.50 -28.63
N ASP A 1032 28.60 3.51 -28.61
CA ASP A 1032 28.67 4.48 -27.50
C ASP A 1032 27.58 5.56 -27.62
N SER A 1033 26.62 5.56 -26.70
CA SER A 1033 25.48 6.50 -26.73
C SER A 1033 25.78 7.87 -26.11
N ARG A 1034 26.96 8.12 -25.52
CA ARG A 1034 27.26 9.34 -24.74
C ARG A 1034 27.21 10.64 -25.56
N GLY A 1035 27.27 10.54 -26.88
CA GLY A 1035 27.22 11.67 -27.82
C GLY A 1035 26.01 11.71 -28.76
N MET A 1036 25.03 10.81 -28.59
CA MET A 1036 23.97 10.55 -29.58
C MET A 1036 22.58 11.03 -29.18
#